data_AF-A0A915PZT0-F1
#
_entry.id   AF-A0A915PZT0-F1
#
_cell.length_a   1.000
_cell.length_b   1.000
_cell.length_c   1.000
_cell.angle_alpha   90.00
_cell.angle_beta   90.00
_cell.angle_gamma   90.00
#
_symmetry.space_group_name_H-M   'P 1'
#
loop_
_entity.id
_entity.type
_entity.pdbx_description
1 polymer ?
#
loop_
_entity_poly.entity_id
_entity_poly.type
_entity_poly.pdbx_seq_one_letter_code
_entity_poly.pdbx_strand_id
1 'polypeptide(L)'
;MTKRTCATMQDWLTDTKKDRNDSGNERSFQWYIVGKDLMVLHFGDIKHCADVAAFDFDGTLVITKSGKIFRENEHDWQFFCDSVPQALTEIVQKGLKVVIFTNQRGIQTGSQDRDVFCRTVEKVCQQIKIPVQYSDEIIVLRSVEGTVLDKYCLHFVEVFVSLGTLRYRKPYIGMWNYFENHGNGGIPVNRQSSFYVGDAAGRAQTNVRKKKDHSAADRLFALNFGINFFTPEQYFLKQREIENYVLPPFSPSSLLDEKVSMFDPENTPVPSDGLEILIFVGYPGCGKSSLAQKLAAKHGYGVVNRDTLKTWQKCVENAKVFLKRQQSVIVDNTNADRESRKRYIVLAKSFGASARCFLFNCTLEQAAHNCKYRVIVDTDEKHAEIGRMVLSGYKRKFEIRRMSSFGDNERQSNGRVWMRKYALPGQKDTAIKYVSLIILVIQNASQVLVMRYVRTRPREMFLSTVAIFFAEVIKLFICILFLTIQEKSLKRCLKVMYVNIIKQPIDTLKVCVPAVIYVFQNNLLYIAVSNLPAATYMVTYQLKILTTALFTVTILRRRLSLLQWLALVLLFGGIALVQLDDQRANVKMMKENVTLIRDDGSKGAGSESPYKHIVEQNPTNGFAAVLVACILSGFAGIYLEKILKGSDVSVWVRNVQLAIISFPVALANVFIQDSKRVLERGMLVGFDIAVWCLILLSSVGGITVAVVIKYADNILKAFAASIAIIVACIASALLFQFRPAVLFLVGTVFVIGAIFMYSLFPYRKKYQQTATEPPQATQEKEETAAV
;
A
#
# COMPACT_ATOMS: atom_id res chain seq x y z
N MET A 1 21.25 -21.80 -12.33
CA MET A 1 21.39 -20.34 -12.61
C MET A 1 21.36 -19.59 -11.29
N THR A 2 22.54 -19.39 -10.71
CA THR A 2 22.79 -18.67 -9.45
C THR A 2 22.52 -17.18 -9.66
N LYS A 3 21.54 -16.62 -8.94
CA LYS A 3 21.33 -15.17 -8.87
C LYS A 3 22.53 -14.54 -8.16
N ARG A 4 23.43 -13.90 -8.91
CA ARG A 4 24.48 -13.06 -8.34
C ARG A 4 23.83 -11.93 -7.53
N THR A 5 24.31 -11.80 -6.31
CA THR A 5 23.98 -10.75 -5.35
C THR A 5 24.27 -9.37 -5.94
N CYS A 6 23.35 -8.44 -5.71
CA CYS A 6 23.47 -7.04 -6.10
C CYS A 6 24.67 -6.43 -5.35
N ALA A 7 25.82 -6.34 -6.01
CA ALA A 7 26.99 -5.66 -5.47
C ALA A 7 26.69 -4.16 -5.34
N THR A 8 26.99 -3.59 -4.17
CA THR A 8 26.68 -2.20 -3.85
C THR A 8 27.55 -1.25 -4.67
N MET A 9 27.00 -0.11 -5.11
CA MET A 9 27.70 0.88 -5.95
C MET A 9 29.03 1.39 -5.34
N GLN A 10 29.20 1.25 -4.02
CA GLN A 10 30.45 1.52 -3.30
C GLN A 10 31.55 0.48 -3.54
N ASP A 11 31.22 -0.81 -3.71
CA ASP A 11 32.20 -1.87 -4.00
C ASP A 11 32.81 -1.71 -5.41
N TRP A 12 32.13 -0.95 -6.28
CA TRP A 12 32.53 -0.72 -7.66
C TRP A 12 33.34 0.56 -7.88
N LEU A 13 33.26 1.56 -6.99
CA LEU A 13 34.14 2.75 -7.03
C LEU A 13 35.62 2.36 -6.88
N THR A 14 35.88 1.24 -6.22
CA THR A 14 37.21 0.62 -6.10
C THR A 14 37.65 -0.14 -7.35
N ASP A 15 36.71 -0.65 -8.16
CA ASP A 15 37.03 -1.50 -9.33
C ASP A 15 37.36 -0.68 -10.58
N THR A 16 36.89 0.57 -10.69
CA THR A 16 37.31 1.53 -11.74
C THR A 16 38.77 1.99 -11.61
N LYS A 17 39.44 1.70 -10.49
CA LYS A 17 40.88 1.95 -10.32
C LYS A 17 41.75 0.75 -10.72
N LYS A 18 41.17 -0.43 -11.00
CA LYS A 18 41.93 -1.55 -11.55
C LYS A 18 41.93 -1.43 -13.07
N ASP A 19 43.09 -1.04 -13.57
CA ASP A 19 43.51 -1.08 -14.96
C ASP A 19 42.77 -2.13 -15.79
N ARG A 20 41.96 -1.66 -16.76
CA ARG A 20 41.72 -2.41 -18.00
C ARG A 20 42.89 -2.14 -18.96
N ASN A 21 44.10 -2.49 -18.51
CA ASN A 21 45.23 -2.72 -19.39
C ASN A 21 45.21 -4.21 -19.73
N ASP A 22 44.46 -4.57 -20.77
CA ASP A 22 44.69 -5.85 -21.42
C ASP A 22 44.76 -5.62 -22.94
N SER A 23 45.92 -5.98 -23.47
CA SER A 23 46.30 -6.07 -24.89
C SER A 23 46.20 -4.81 -25.75
N GLY A 24 47.38 -4.40 -26.25
CA GLY A 24 47.61 -3.26 -27.13
C GLY A 24 46.66 -3.14 -28.32
N ASN A 25 46.35 -1.87 -28.61
CA ASN A 25 45.73 -1.34 -29.83
C ASN A 25 44.21 -1.10 -29.81
N GLU A 26 43.64 -0.43 -28.79
CA GLU A 26 42.26 0.09 -28.86
C GLU A 26 42.09 1.51 -28.27
N ARG A 27 41.93 2.47 -29.18
CA ARG A 27 41.14 3.73 -29.14
C ARG A 27 40.41 4.01 -27.80
N SER A 28 40.78 5.08 -27.09
CA SER A 28 40.45 5.26 -25.66
C SER A 28 39.00 5.66 -25.38
N PHE A 29 38.16 4.70 -24.99
CA PHE A 29 36.91 4.97 -24.28
C PHE A 29 37.21 5.24 -22.81
N GLN A 30 36.79 6.39 -22.29
CA GLN A 30 36.98 6.73 -20.88
C GLN A 30 35.63 6.92 -20.19
N TRP A 31 35.21 5.89 -19.46
CA TRP A 31 34.03 5.94 -18.61
C TRP A 31 34.38 6.38 -17.19
N TYR A 32 33.61 7.30 -16.64
CA TYR A 32 33.71 7.68 -15.23
C TYR A 32 32.34 8.03 -14.64
N ILE A 33 32.26 8.04 -13.31
CA ILE A 33 31.03 8.33 -12.55
C ILE A 33 31.22 9.64 -11.79
N VAL A 34 30.22 10.51 -11.88
CA VAL A 34 30.16 11.78 -11.17
C VAL A 34 29.11 11.68 -10.06
N GLY A 35 29.58 11.74 -8.81
CA GLY A 35 28.72 11.57 -7.64
C GLY A 35 28.12 10.16 -7.57
N LYS A 36 26.80 10.07 -7.40
CA LYS A 36 26.08 8.79 -7.27
C LYS A 36 25.26 8.40 -8.51
N ASP A 37 24.94 9.34 -9.39
CA ASP A 37 23.85 9.12 -10.35
C ASP A 37 24.11 9.64 -11.78
N LEU A 38 25.32 10.11 -12.07
CA LEU A 38 25.73 10.51 -13.42
C LEU A 38 26.92 9.67 -13.86
N MET A 39 26.82 9.07 -15.04
CA MET A 39 27.91 8.36 -15.69
C MET A 39 28.25 9.08 -17.01
N VAL A 40 29.53 9.25 -17.28
CA VAL A 40 30.03 10.01 -18.42
C VAL A 40 31.00 9.16 -19.23
N LEU A 41 30.88 9.21 -20.56
CA LEU A 41 31.85 8.65 -21.50
C LEU A 41 32.52 9.79 -22.26
N HIS A 42 33.84 9.76 -22.33
CA HIS A 42 34.60 10.47 -23.35
C HIS A 42 35.09 9.47 -24.40
N PHE A 43 34.86 9.78 -25.67
CA PHE A 43 35.35 9.00 -26.79
C PHE A 43 36.24 9.86 -27.69
N GLY A 44 37.53 9.51 -27.70
CA GLY A 44 38.63 10.20 -28.39
C GLY A 44 38.97 11.58 -27.78
N ASP A 45 39.68 12.42 -28.54
CA ASP A 45 40.22 13.70 -28.04
C ASP A 45 39.14 14.78 -28.00
N ILE A 46 38.61 15.06 -26.81
CA ILE A 46 37.52 16.02 -26.61
C ILE A 46 37.91 17.41 -27.08
N LYS A 47 37.28 17.86 -28.16
CA LYS A 47 37.33 19.25 -28.61
C LYS A 47 36.25 20.07 -27.91
N HIS A 48 36.62 21.22 -27.38
CA HIS A 48 35.67 22.19 -26.85
C HIS A 48 35.25 23.15 -27.96
N CYS A 49 33.95 23.41 -28.10
CA CYS A 49 33.46 24.38 -29.09
C CYS A 49 32.14 25.02 -28.63
N ALA A 50 31.80 26.16 -29.24
CA ALA A 50 30.58 26.88 -28.93
C ALA A 50 29.34 26.23 -29.56
N ASP A 51 29.47 25.59 -30.72
CA ASP A 51 28.33 25.02 -31.45
C ASP A 51 28.15 23.54 -31.14
N VAL A 52 27.02 23.18 -30.54
CA VAL A 52 26.76 21.83 -30.00
C VAL A 52 25.56 21.19 -30.69
N ALA A 53 25.75 19.97 -31.15
CA ALA A 53 24.70 19.08 -31.63
C ALA A 53 24.44 18.02 -30.55
N ALA A 54 23.33 18.17 -29.83
CA ALA A 54 22.97 17.30 -28.72
C ALA A 54 21.86 16.30 -29.12
N PHE A 55 21.94 15.09 -28.59
CA PHE A 55 21.04 13.98 -28.96
C PHE A 55 20.56 13.22 -27.74
N ASP A 56 19.31 12.74 -27.78
CA ASP A 56 18.93 11.56 -27.01
C ASP A 56 19.47 10.28 -27.66
N PHE A 57 19.48 9.17 -26.92
CA PHE A 57 20.01 7.90 -27.39
C PHE A 57 18.92 6.93 -27.88
N ASP A 58 18.05 6.46 -26.97
CA ASP A 58 17.02 5.46 -27.26
C ASP A 58 15.83 6.08 -28.00
N GLY A 59 15.41 5.52 -29.13
CA GLY A 59 14.34 6.10 -29.95
C GLY A 59 14.80 7.25 -30.85
N THR A 60 16.04 7.73 -30.66
CA THR A 60 16.60 8.88 -31.40
C THR A 60 17.78 8.48 -32.27
N LEU A 61 18.87 7.99 -31.68
CA LEU A 61 20.02 7.48 -32.43
C LEU A 61 19.86 5.99 -32.73
N VAL A 62 19.32 5.24 -31.76
CA VAL A 62 19.17 3.79 -31.86
C VAL A 62 17.77 3.33 -31.46
N ILE A 63 17.32 2.24 -32.08
CA ILE A 63 16.08 1.53 -31.75
C ILE A 63 16.38 0.05 -31.55
N THR A 64 15.54 -0.66 -30.78
CA THR A 64 15.67 -2.12 -30.60
C THR A 64 15.28 -2.85 -31.88
N LYS A 65 16.04 -3.88 -32.29
CA LYS A 65 15.66 -4.75 -33.42
C LYS A 65 14.43 -5.60 -33.08
N SER A 66 14.31 -6.01 -31.83
CA SER A 66 13.20 -6.82 -31.31
C SER A 66 11.85 -6.09 -31.22
N GLY A 67 11.85 -4.76 -31.32
CA GLY A 67 10.68 -3.90 -31.09
C GLY A 67 10.23 -3.81 -29.62
N LYS A 68 11.03 -4.34 -28.68
CA LYS A 68 10.78 -4.23 -27.23
C LYS A 68 11.22 -2.85 -26.70
N ILE A 69 10.72 -2.47 -25.53
CA ILE A 69 11.05 -1.18 -24.92
C ILE A 69 12.52 -1.13 -24.43
N PHE A 70 13.06 -2.27 -23.97
CA PHE A 70 14.45 -2.40 -23.54
C PHE A 70 15.14 -3.50 -24.34
N ARG A 71 16.45 -3.33 -24.56
CA ARG A 71 17.30 -4.29 -25.29
C ARG A 71 17.43 -5.59 -24.51
N GLU A 72 17.35 -6.72 -25.21
CA GLU A 72 17.53 -8.03 -24.58
C GLU A 72 19.00 -8.46 -24.52
N ASN A 73 19.81 -8.03 -25.49
CA ASN A 73 21.21 -8.38 -25.61
C ASN A 73 21.99 -7.31 -26.43
N GLU A 74 23.30 -7.53 -26.57
CA GLU A 74 24.26 -6.62 -27.23
C GLU A 74 24.07 -6.44 -28.74
N HIS A 75 23.28 -7.31 -29.37
CA HIS A 75 22.99 -7.27 -30.80
C HIS A 75 21.58 -6.73 -31.08
N ASP A 76 20.75 -6.55 -30.06
CA ASP A 76 19.38 -6.05 -30.13
C ASP A 76 19.31 -4.52 -30.23
N TRP A 77 20.03 -3.97 -31.21
CA TRP A 77 19.95 -2.56 -31.58
C TRP A 77 20.23 -2.38 -33.07
N GLN A 78 19.66 -1.34 -33.64
CA GLN A 78 19.95 -0.79 -34.97
C GLN A 78 19.84 0.73 -34.91
N PHE A 79 20.42 1.44 -35.87
CA PHE A 79 20.17 2.87 -35.98
C PHE A 79 18.69 3.17 -36.21
N PHE A 80 18.27 4.36 -35.78
CA PHE A 80 16.92 4.85 -36.06
C PHE A 80 16.60 4.84 -37.57
N CYS A 81 17.55 5.26 -38.41
CA CYS A 81 17.51 5.11 -39.86
C CYS A 81 18.93 5.09 -40.45
N ASP A 82 19.06 4.66 -41.71
CA ASP A 82 20.36 4.50 -42.39
C ASP A 82 21.15 5.81 -42.53
N SER A 83 20.46 6.96 -42.47
CA SER A 83 21.08 8.29 -42.56
C SER A 83 21.73 8.78 -41.26
N VAL A 84 21.51 8.12 -40.11
CA VAL A 84 22.04 8.57 -38.81
C VAL A 84 23.57 8.69 -38.79
N PRO A 85 24.35 7.67 -39.21
CA PRO A 85 25.82 7.75 -39.16
C PRO A 85 26.35 8.87 -40.05
N GLN A 86 25.81 9.00 -41.26
CA GLN A 86 26.20 10.05 -42.20
C GLN A 86 25.89 11.44 -41.64
N ALA A 87 24.71 11.63 -41.05
CA ALA A 87 24.34 12.92 -40.46
C ALA A 87 25.27 13.31 -39.29
N LEU A 88 25.66 12.36 -38.44
CA LEU A 88 26.63 12.61 -37.36
C LEU A 88 28.02 12.97 -37.91
N THR A 89 28.46 12.30 -38.98
CA THR A 89 29.69 12.67 -39.70
C THR A 89 29.64 14.09 -40.26
N GLU A 90 28.53 14.48 -40.90
CA GLU A 90 28.35 15.82 -41.47
C GLU A 90 28.33 16.93 -40.39
N ILE A 91 27.74 16.66 -39.22
CA ILE A 91 27.74 17.59 -38.08
C ILE A 91 29.16 17.86 -37.60
N VAL A 92 29.95 16.81 -37.46
CA VAL A 92 31.34 16.91 -37.04
C VAL A 92 32.17 17.65 -38.09
N GLN A 93 31.96 17.39 -39.39
CA GLN A 93 32.60 18.13 -40.48
C GLN A 93 32.28 19.63 -40.45
N LYS A 94 31.07 20.00 -40.00
CA LYS A 94 30.67 21.40 -39.81
C LYS A 94 31.25 22.04 -38.55
N GLY A 95 32.03 21.30 -37.75
CA GLY A 95 32.70 21.80 -36.56
C GLY A 95 31.87 21.78 -35.27
N LEU A 96 30.68 21.15 -35.29
CA LEU A 96 29.84 21.05 -34.11
C LEU A 96 30.28 19.88 -33.23
N LYS A 97 30.25 20.07 -31.91
CA LYS A 97 30.50 19.00 -30.93
C LYS A 97 29.26 18.14 -30.75
N VAL A 98 29.44 16.82 -30.83
CA VAL A 98 28.37 15.84 -30.65
C VAL A 98 28.30 15.45 -29.17
N VAL A 99 27.13 15.67 -28.57
CA VAL A 99 26.89 15.33 -27.16
C VAL A 99 25.64 14.48 -27.05
N ILE A 100 25.66 13.42 -26.24
CA ILE A 100 24.52 12.55 -26.03
C ILE A 100 24.05 12.67 -24.58
N PHE A 101 22.76 12.92 -24.37
CA PHE A 101 22.12 13.01 -23.05
C PHE A 101 21.03 11.96 -22.93
N THR A 102 21.18 11.00 -22.00
CA THR A 102 20.27 9.85 -21.94
C THR A 102 19.84 9.48 -20.52
N ASN A 103 18.57 9.08 -20.38
CA ASN A 103 17.94 8.73 -19.10
C ASN A 103 17.92 7.20 -18.88
N GLN A 104 18.87 6.64 -18.13
CA GLN A 104 19.04 5.20 -17.95
C GLN A 104 18.74 4.73 -16.52
N ARG A 105 17.52 5.02 -16.04
CA ARG A 105 17.06 4.55 -14.71
C ARG A 105 17.06 3.03 -14.59
N GLY A 106 16.92 2.33 -15.72
CA GLY A 106 16.92 0.86 -15.77
C GLY A 106 18.18 0.23 -15.20
N ILE A 107 19.33 0.89 -15.35
CA ILE A 107 20.63 0.45 -14.83
C ILE A 107 20.60 0.40 -13.29
N GLN A 108 20.09 1.44 -12.64
CA GLN A 108 20.01 1.49 -11.17
C GLN A 108 18.94 0.54 -10.61
N THR A 109 17.82 0.34 -11.33
CA THR A 109 16.75 -0.58 -10.91
C THR A 109 17.04 -2.05 -11.24
N GLY A 110 18.10 -2.34 -11.99
CA GLY A 110 18.46 -3.69 -12.46
C GLY A 110 17.57 -4.26 -13.55
N SER A 111 16.75 -3.41 -14.21
CA SER A 111 15.91 -3.82 -15.35
C SER A 111 16.61 -3.70 -16.69
N GLN A 112 17.80 -3.10 -16.72
CA GLN A 112 18.66 -2.97 -17.89
C GLN A 112 20.09 -3.29 -17.46
N ASP A 113 20.80 -4.07 -18.28
CA ASP A 113 22.19 -4.41 -18.03
C ASP A 113 23.11 -3.24 -18.42
N ARG A 114 23.96 -2.82 -17.48
CA ARG A 114 24.89 -1.68 -17.68
C ARG A 114 25.92 -1.99 -18.75
N ASP A 115 26.51 -3.17 -18.74
CA ASP A 115 27.65 -3.51 -19.59
C ASP A 115 27.18 -3.74 -21.04
N VAL A 116 25.96 -4.25 -21.22
CA VAL A 116 25.29 -4.29 -22.53
C VAL A 116 25.01 -2.88 -23.04
N PHE A 117 24.54 -1.98 -22.17
CA PHE A 117 24.32 -0.58 -22.53
C PHE A 117 25.61 0.12 -22.96
N CYS A 118 26.67 0.08 -22.13
CA CYS A 118 27.95 0.73 -22.43
C CYS A 118 28.55 0.21 -23.74
N ARG A 119 28.60 -1.11 -23.95
CA ARG A 119 29.12 -1.69 -25.20
C ARG A 119 28.32 -1.28 -26.43
N THR A 120 27.02 -1.04 -26.28
CA THR A 120 26.22 -0.52 -27.40
C THR A 120 26.58 0.94 -27.70
N VAL A 121 26.72 1.78 -26.67
CA VAL A 121 27.15 3.18 -26.83
C VAL A 121 28.51 3.25 -27.51
N GLU A 122 29.46 2.42 -27.07
CA GLU A 122 30.80 2.32 -27.66
C GLU A 122 30.73 1.95 -29.15
N LYS A 123 29.96 0.92 -29.51
CA LYS A 123 29.76 0.50 -30.92
C LYS A 123 29.12 1.60 -31.76
N VAL A 124 28.18 2.35 -31.22
CA VAL A 124 27.56 3.50 -31.92
C VAL A 124 28.60 4.59 -32.17
N CYS A 125 29.41 4.91 -31.17
CA CYS A 125 30.46 5.92 -31.30
C CYS A 125 31.51 5.54 -32.35
N GLN A 126 31.89 4.25 -32.43
CA GLN A 126 32.84 3.74 -33.44
C GLN A 126 32.35 3.87 -34.88
N GLN A 127 31.04 3.96 -35.10
CA GLN A 127 30.46 4.06 -36.43
C GLN A 127 30.35 5.50 -36.95
N ILE A 128 30.68 6.49 -36.12
CA ILE A 128 30.78 7.91 -36.50
C ILE A 128 32.14 8.13 -37.16
N LYS A 129 32.25 7.97 -38.48
CA LYS A 129 33.51 8.16 -39.21
C LYS A 129 33.77 9.64 -39.46
N ILE A 130 34.95 10.17 -39.15
CA ILE A 130 35.30 11.60 -39.38
C ILE A 130 36.52 11.71 -40.31
N PRO A 131 36.42 12.29 -41.51
CA PRO A 131 37.61 12.56 -42.31
C PRO A 131 38.47 13.65 -41.63
N VAL A 132 39.78 13.43 -41.51
CA VAL A 132 40.75 14.44 -41.06
C VAL A 132 41.02 15.38 -42.23
N GLN A 133 40.80 16.68 -42.03
CA GLN A 133 41.20 17.70 -42.97
C GLN A 133 42.63 18.15 -42.59
N TYR A 134 43.62 17.77 -43.40
CA TYR A 134 44.98 18.31 -43.28
C TYR A 134 45.02 19.68 -43.95
N SER A 135 45.40 20.73 -43.21
CA SER A 135 45.86 22.00 -43.79
C SER A 135 47.37 22.07 -43.67
N ASP A 136 48.03 21.94 -44.83
CA ASP A 136 49.35 22.46 -45.22
C ASP A 136 50.56 22.22 -44.32
N GLU A 137 51.22 21.07 -44.47
CA GLU A 137 52.64 20.94 -44.89
C GLU A 137 53.04 19.44 -45.01
N ILE A 138 53.80 19.12 -46.05
CA ILE A 138 54.12 17.77 -46.54
C ILE A 138 55.14 17.05 -45.64
N ILE A 139 54.86 15.80 -45.23
CA ILE A 139 55.92 14.78 -45.05
C ILE A 139 55.48 13.44 -45.65
N VAL A 140 56.25 13.04 -46.66
CA VAL A 140 56.26 11.75 -47.36
C VAL A 140 56.85 10.66 -46.46
N LEU A 141 56.17 9.53 -46.32
CA LEU A 141 56.83 8.24 -46.06
C LEU A 141 56.17 7.16 -46.93
N ARG A 142 56.93 6.68 -47.92
CA ARG A 142 56.69 5.40 -48.59
C ARG A 142 57.06 4.27 -47.62
N SER A 143 56.20 3.27 -47.47
CA SER A 143 56.62 1.93 -47.04
C SER A 143 56.04 0.90 -48.01
N VAL A 144 56.95 0.04 -48.45
CA VAL A 144 56.74 -1.18 -49.22
C VAL A 144 56.01 -2.20 -48.31
N GLU A 145 55.20 -3.06 -48.93
CA GLU A 145 54.45 -4.18 -48.32
C GLU A 145 53.25 -3.83 -47.39
N GLY A 146 52.05 -4.03 -47.92
CA GLY A 146 50.98 -4.72 -47.17
C GLY A 146 50.18 -3.96 -46.11
N THR A 147 50.27 -2.64 -45.95
CA THR A 147 49.41 -1.89 -45.02
C THR A 147 48.74 -0.70 -45.69
N VAL A 148 47.45 -0.84 -45.99
CA VAL A 148 46.60 0.25 -46.45
C VAL A 148 46.30 1.17 -45.25
N LEU A 149 46.86 2.37 -45.31
CA LEU A 149 46.41 3.64 -44.71
C LEU A 149 45.13 3.57 -43.85
N ASP A 150 45.28 3.67 -42.52
CA ASP A 150 44.17 4.01 -41.60
C ASP A 150 44.57 5.19 -40.69
N LYS A 151 45.14 6.22 -41.30
CA LYS A 151 45.59 7.46 -40.65
C LYS A 151 44.47 8.52 -40.63
N TYR A 152 43.29 8.19 -40.06
CA TYR A 152 42.15 9.12 -39.98
C TYR A 152 41.23 8.83 -38.77
N CYS A 153 40.75 9.91 -38.12
CA CYS A 153 39.57 10.09 -37.25
C CYS A 153 39.87 10.50 -35.77
N LEU A 154 39.93 11.81 -35.51
CA LEU A 154 39.77 12.40 -34.17
C LEU A 154 38.27 12.34 -33.81
N HIS A 155 37.88 11.39 -32.97
CA HIS A 155 36.50 11.27 -32.48
C HIS A 155 36.36 12.08 -31.18
N PHE A 156 35.28 12.83 -31.00
CA PHE A 156 35.08 13.72 -29.83
C PHE A 156 33.65 13.70 -29.30
N VAL A 157 33.14 12.50 -29.03
CA VAL A 157 31.77 12.33 -28.52
C VAL A 157 31.79 12.28 -26.99
N GLU A 158 30.95 13.09 -26.36
CA GLU A 158 30.66 12.99 -24.93
C GLU A 158 29.26 12.42 -24.70
N VAL A 159 29.14 11.44 -23.80
CA VAL A 159 27.85 10.84 -23.45
C VAL A 159 27.60 11.00 -21.96
N PHE A 160 26.49 11.63 -21.62
CA PHE A 160 26.02 11.84 -20.25
C PHE A 160 24.81 10.95 -19.97
N VAL A 161 24.93 10.09 -18.96
CA VAL A 161 23.98 9.04 -18.63
C VAL A 161 23.43 9.27 -17.22
N SER A 162 22.16 9.64 -17.13
CA SER A 162 21.46 9.80 -15.84
C SER A 162 20.99 8.44 -15.31
N LEU A 163 21.52 7.99 -14.18
CA LEU A 163 21.22 6.69 -13.57
C LEU A 163 19.99 6.69 -12.65
N GLY A 164 19.55 7.83 -12.09
CA GLY A 164 18.31 7.80 -11.31
C GLY A 164 17.87 9.02 -10.51
N THR A 165 18.74 9.93 -10.08
CA THR A 165 18.28 11.11 -9.33
C THR A 165 17.60 12.16 -10.20
N LEU A 166 16.72 12.93 -9.57
CA LEU A 166 16.01 14.03 -10.22
C LEU A 166 16.96 15.11 -10.78
N ARG A 167 18.15 15.31 -10.21
CA ARG A 167 19.07 16.37 -10.66
C ARG A 167 19.50 16.20 -12.12
N TYR A 168 19.96 15.01 -12.50
CA TYR A 168 20.51 14.72 -13.83
C TYR A 168 19.46 14.18 -14.82
N ARG A 169 18.25 13.86 -14.36
CA ARG A 169 17.22 13.26 -15.22
C ARG A 169 16.56 14.31 -16.13
N LYS A 170 16.50 14.09 -17.45
CA LYS A 170 15.69 14.96 -18.33
C LYS A 170 14.21 14.96 -17.90
N PRO A 171 13.51 16.10 -17.84
CA PRO A 171 13.83 17.39 -18.46
C PRO A 171 14.68 18.36 -17.61
N TYR A 172 15.22 17.96 -16.47
CA TYR A 172 16.08 18.84 -15.66
C TYR A 172 17.45 19.02 -16.31
N ILE A 173 18.01 20.21 -16.16
CA ILE A 173 19.23 20.65 -16.85
C ILE A 173 20.52 20.19 -16.18
N GLY A 174 20.48 19.25 -15.22
CA GLY A 174 21.68 18.87 -14.45
C GLY A 174 22.81 18.31 -15.32
N MET A 175 22.49 17.49 -16.34
CA MET A 175 23.52 16.98 -17.26
C MET A 175 24.09 18.11 -18.14
N TRP A 176 23.23 19.02 -18.60
CA TRP A 176 23.63 20.20 -19.38
C TRP A 176 24.55 21.12 -18.58
N ASN A 177 24.16 21.45 -17.35
CA ASN A 177 24.97 22.27 -16.45
C ASN A 177 26.32 21.60 -16.14
N TYR A 178 26.36 20.27 -16.04
CA TYR A 178 27.64 19.57 -15.86
C TYR A 178 28.51 19.70 -17.11
N PHE A 179 27.93 19.51 -18.30
CA PHE A 179 28.59 19.67 -19.58
C PHE A 179 29.16 21.10 -19.78
N GLU A 180 28.36 22.15 -19.56
CA GLU A 180 28.85 23.54 -19.71
C GLU A 180 29.99 23.86 -18.73
N ASN A 181 29.88 23.41 -17.48
CA ASN A 181 30.86 23.74 -16.44
C ASN A 181 32.15 22.89 -16.51
N HIS A 182 32.06 21.63 -16.97
CA HIS A 182 33.17 20.66 -16.88
C HIS A 182 33.50 19.97 -18.21
N GLY A 183 32.54 19.76 -19.10
CA GLY A 183 32.74 19.06 -20.38
C GLY A 183 33.17 19.96 -21.54
N ASN A 184 32.95 21.27 -21.46
CA ASN A 184 33.21 22.21 -22.56
C ASN A 184 34.38 23.18 -22.34
N GLY A 185 35.27 22.91 -21.38
CA GLY A 185 36.52 23.66 -21.22
C GLY A 185 36.34 25.15 -20.94
N GLY A 186 35.19 25.55 -20.37
CA GLY A 186 34.84 26.95 -20.13
C GLY A 186 34.35 27.73 -21.36
N ILE A 187 34.24 27.10 -22.53
CA ILE A 187 33.69 27.73 -23.73
C ILE A 187 32.15 27.78 -23.61
N PRO A 188 31.52 28.96 -23.65
CA PRO A 188 30.07 29.08 -23.60
C PRO A 188 29.43 28.54 -24.88
N VAL A 189 28.31 27.85 -24.74
CA VAL A 189 27.57 27.28 -25.87
C VAL A 189 26.75 28.37 -26.57
N ASN A 190 26.86 28.44 -27.90
CA ASN A 190 26.01 29.28 -28.73
C ASN A 190 24.65 28.63 -28.95
N ARG A 191 23.62 29.17 -28.28
CA ARG A 191 22.26 28.60 -28.27
C ARG A 191 21.52 28.70 -29.60
N GLN A 192 21.91 29.64 -30.48
CA GLN A 192 21.22 29.89 -31.74
C GLN A 192 21.61 28.87 -32.82
N SER A 193 22.89 28.52 -32.87
CA SER A 193 23.48 27.53 -33.79
C SER A 193 23.38 26.10 -33.25
N SER A 194 23.29 25.93 -31.93
CA SER A 194 23.15 24.62 -31.28
C SER A 194 21.73 24.08 -31.36
N PHE A 195 21.60 22.75 -31.35
CA PHE A 195 20.30 22.08 -31.39
C PHE A 195 20.30 20.76 -30.61
N TYR A 196 19.10 20.34 -30.19
CA TYR A 196 18.84 19.08 -29.51
C TYR A 196 17.87 18.22 -30.34
N VAL A 197 18.18 16.94 -30.52
CA VAL A 197 17.31 15.97 -31.18
C VAL A 197 16.84 14.92 -30.18
N GLY A 198 15.53 14.65 -30.11
CA GLY A 198 15.00 13.63 -29.19
C GLY A 198 13.58 13.15 -29.52
N ASP A 199 13.27 11.90 -29.19
CA ASP A 199 11.98 11.27 -29.51
C ASP A 199 10.87 11.64 -28.53
N ALA A 200 11.22 11.92 -27.26
CA ALA A 200 10.27 12.25 -26.20
C ALA A 200 9.78 13.70 -26.31
N ALA A 201 9.02 13.96 -27.36
CA ALA A 201 8.61 15.29 -27.80
C ALA A 201 7.17 15.66 -27.43
N GLY A 202 6.44 14.78 -26.71
CA GLY A 202 5.06 15.02 -26.29
C GLY A 202 4.04 15.00 -27.42
N ARG A 203 4.33 14.30 -28.53
CA ARG A 203 3.48 14.25 -29.72
C ARG A 203 2.19 13.48 -29.48
N ALA A 204 1.09 13.97 -30.05
CA ALA A 204 -0.23 13.35 -29.96
C ALA A 204 -0.33 12.11 -30.86
N GLN A 205 -1.33 11.26 -30.60
CA GLN A 205 -1.66 10.15 -31.49
C GLN A 205 -2.34 10.70 -32.75
N THR A 206 -1.88 10.28 -33.92
CA THR A 206 -2.44 10.66 -35.23
C THR A 206 -2.64 9.42 -36.10
N ASN A 207 -3.22 9.58 -37.29
CA ASN A 207 -3.38 8.48 -38.25
C ASN A 207 -2.03 7.93 -38.74
N VAL A 208 -0.99 8.78 -38.77
CA VAL A 208 0.39 8.40 -39.11
C VAL A 208 1.11 7.83 -37.88
N ARG A 209 0.95 8.48 -36.72
CA ARG A 209 1.56 8.06 -35.44
C ARG A 209 0.55 7.32 -34.57
N LYS A 210 0.56 5.99 -34.65
CA LYS A 210 -0.39 5.10 -33.95
C LYS A 210 -0.37 5.19 -32.41
N LYS A 211 0.68 5.77 -31.80
CA LYS A 211 0.81 5.92 -30.34
C LYS A 211 1.34 7.31 -30.01
N LYS A 212 0.72 7.99 -29.04
CA LYS A 212 1.28 9.23 -28.47
C LYS A 212 2.64 8.96 -27.84
N ASP A 213 3.49 9.99 -27.77
CA ASP A 213 4.78 9.88 -27.11
C ASP A 213 4.59 9.58 -25.61
N HIS A 214 5.52 8.79 -25.06
CA HIS A 214 5.49 8.39 -23.67
C HIS A 214 5.79 9.55 -22.70
N SER A 215 6.48 10.60 -23.19
CA SER A 215 6.93 11.76 -22.43
C SER A 215 7.20 12.95 -23.36
N ALA A 216 7.31 14.15 -22.78
CA ALA A 216 7.80 15.37 -23.44
C ALA A 216 9.18 15.78 -22.89
N ALA A 217 9.92 14.83 -22.30
CA ALA A 217 11.15 15.13 -21.55
C ALA A 217 12.24 15.76 -22.41
N ASP A 218 12.39 15.35 -23.67
CA ASP A 218 13.43 15.87 -24.57
C ASP A 218 13.12 17.29 -25.05
N ARG A 219 11.87 17.54 -25.45
CA ARG A 219 11.41 18.88 -25.83
C ARG A 219 11.52 19.85 -24.65
N LEU A 220 11.10 19.42 -23.46
CA LEU A 220 11.19 20.23 -22.25
C LEU A 220 12.63 20.43 -21.77
N PHE A 221 13.50 19.43 -21.98
CA PHE A 221 14.93 19.55 -21.69
C PHE A 221 15.50 20.69 -22.54
N ALA A 222 15.38 20.62 -23.87
CA ALA A 222 15.85 21.66 -24.79
C ALA A 222 15.24 23.05 -24.49
N LEU A 223 13.96 23.10 -24.15
CA LEU A 223 13.27 24.33 -23.76
C LEU A 223 13.88 24.97 -22.50
N ASN A 224 14.26 24.18 -21.50
CA ASN A 224 14.75 24.68 -20.21
C ASN A 224 16.14 25.36 -20.30
N PHE A 225 16.97 25.00 -21.28
CA PHE A 225 18.26 25.68 -21.54
C PHE A 225 18.29 26.43 -22.88
N GLY A 226 17.16 26.50 -23.59
CA GLY A 226 16.90 27.45 -24.66
C GLY A 226 17.67 27.19 -25.95
N ILE A 227 17.74 25.94 -26.42
CA ILE A 227 18.28 25.61 -27.76
C ILE A 227 17.20 25.05 -28.68
N ASN A 228 17.47 25.06 -29.99
CA ASN A 228 16.53 24.56 -30.99
C ASN A 228 16.25 23.07 -30.80
N PHE A 229 14.98 22.65 -30.92
CA PHE A 229 14.56 21.26 -30.74
C PHE A 229 14.03 20.66 -32.04
N PHE A 230 14.49 19.44 -32.37
CA PHE A 230 13.99 18.65 -33.49
C PHE A 230 13.62 17.24 -33.04
N THR A 231 12.63 16.62 -33.68
CA THR A 231 12.40 15.17 -33.56
C THR A 231 13.36 14.39 -34.47
N PRO A 232 13.61 13.10 -34.20
CA PRO A 232 14.45 12.27 -35.06
C PRO A 232 13.96 12.24 -36.52
N GLU A 233 12.64 12.21 -36.71
CA GLU A 233 12.01 12.23 -38.04
C GLU A 233 12.23 13.58 -38.75
N GLN A 234 12.08 14.70 -38.04
CA GLN A 234 12.35 16.03 -38.59
C GLN A 234 13.83 16.19 -38.98
N TYR A 235 14.74 15.69 -38.14
CA TYR A 235 16.17 15.89 -38.34
C TYR A 235 16.78 14.90 -39.35
N PHE A 236 16.57 13.60 -39.17
CA PHE A 236 17.21 12.56 -39.98
C PHE A 236 16.43 12.20 -41.25
N LEU A 237 15.09 12.24 -41.20
CA LEU A 237 14.23 11.94 -42.36
C LEU A 237 13.75 13.19 -43.10
N LYS A 238 14.12 14.39 -42.61
CA LYS A 238 13.74 15.69 -43.20
C LYS A 238 12.22 15.86 -43.32
N GLN A 239 11.45 15.25 -42.42
CA GLN A 239 9.99 15.38 -42.41
C GLN A 239 9.60 16.84 -42.16
N ARG A 240 8.75 17.40 -43.04
CA ARG A 240 8.29 18.80 -42.98
C ARG A 240 6.91 18.98 -42.35
N GLU A 241 6.23 17.88 -42.04
CA GLU A 241 4.91 17.93 -41.44
C GLU A 241 4.97 18.49 -40.00
N ILE A 242 4.00 19.33 -39.67
CA ILE A 242 3.87 19.89 -38.33
C ILE A 242 3.21 18.84 -37.44
N GLU A 243 3.98 18.23 -36.54
CA GLU A 243 3.45 17.29 -35.55
C GLU A 243 2.85 18.04 -34.35
N ASN A 244 1.56 17.84 -34.09
CA ASN A 244 0.90 18.38 -32.90
C ASN A 244 1.48 17.77 -31.62
N TYR A 245 1.86 18.61 -30.66
CA TYR A 245 2.39 18.19 -29.35
C TYR A 245 1.66 18.90 -28.21
N VAL A 246 1.65 18.27 -27.04
CA VAL A 246 1.01 18.79 -25.83
C VAL A 246 2.07 19.01 -24.75
N LEU A 247 2.23 20.26 -24.31
CA LEU A 247 3.08 20.60 -23.17
C LEU A 247 2.32 20.40 -21.85
N PRO A 248 3.05 20.23 -20.72
CA PRO A 248 2.41 20.24 -19.40
C PRO A 248 1.59 21.52 -19.18
N PRO A 249 0.43 21.43 -18.51
CA PRO A 249 -0.47 22.57 -18.32
C PRO A 249 0.08 23.66 -17.38
N PHE A 250 1.20 23.39 -16.70
CA PHE A 250 1.85 24.34 -15.80
C PHE A 250 3.26 24.63 -16.31
N SER A 251 3.54 25.91 -16.55
CA SER A 251 4.88 26.42 -16.86
C SER A 251 5.46 27.15 -15.64
N PRO A 252 6.57 26.68 -15.05
CA PRO A 252 7.19 27.36 -13.91
C PRO A 252 7.63 28.79 -14.19
N SER A 253 7.99 29.10 -15.45
CA SER A 253 8.39 30.46 -15.85
C SER A 253 7.27 31.48 -15.67
N SER A 254 6.00 31.07 -15.71
CA SER A 254 4.87 32.00 -15.53
C SER A 254 4.82 32.62 -14.13
N LEU A 255 5.54 32.06 -13.15
CA LEU A 255 5.57 32.55 -11.77
C LEU A 255 6.73 33.50 -11.49
N LEU A 256 7.69 33.67 -12.40
CA LEU A 256 8.89 34.48 -12.16
C LEU A 256 8.62 35.99 -12.20
N ASP A 257 7.67 36.41 -13.02
CA ASP A 257 7.34 37.83 -13.24
C ASP A 257 6.11 38.31 -12.43
N GLU A 258 5.47 37.40 -11.69
CA GLU A 258 4.22 37.67 -10.98
C GLU A 258 4.49 38.26 -9.58
N LYS A 259 4.19 39.55 -9.37
CA LYS A 259 4.18 40.15 -8.03
C LYS A 259 2.91 39.74 -7.29
N VAL A 260 2.98 38.61 -6.58
CA VAL A 260 1.85 38.08 -5.81
C VAL A 260 2.01 38.47 -4.33
N SER A 261 0.97 39.08 -3.76
CA SER A 261 0.90 39.31 -2.31
C SER A 261 0.93 37.97 -1.54
N MET A 262 1.51 37.98 -0.34
CA MET A 262 1.60 36.78 0.51
C MET A 262 0.22 36.28 0.98
N PHE A 263 -0.74 37.19 1.13
CA PHE A 263 -2.11 36.88 1.56
C PHE A 263 -3.13 37.56 0.64
N ASP A 264 -4.30 36.94 0.52
CA ASP A 264 -5.47 37.50 -0.14
C ASP A 264 -6.65 37.43 0.85
N PRO A 265 -7.19 38.57 1.34
CA PRO A 265 -6.80 39.95 1.00
C PRO A 265 -5.42 40.34 1.58
N GLU A 266 -4.73 41.30 0.95
CA GLU A 266 -3.35 41.69 1.31
C GLU A 266 -3.22 42.17 2.76
N ASN A 267 -4.24 42.86 3.26
CA ASN A 267 -4.30 43.41 4.62
C ASN A 267 -4.72 42.37 5.68
N THR A 268 -4.57 41.08 5.41
CA THR A 268 -4.95 40.02 6.36
C THR A 268 -4.12 40.14 7.65
N PRO A 269 -4.74 40.36 8.83
CA PRO A 269 -3.99 40.53 10.07
C PRO A 269 -3.39 39.21 10.54
N VAL A 270 -2.08 39.16 10.79
CA VAL A 270 -1.38 38.00 11.34
C VAL A 270 -0.41 38.50 12.43
N PRO A 271 -0.70 38.27 13.72
CA PRO A 271 -1.82 37.53 14.30
C PRO A 271 -3.15 38.30 14.29
N SER A 272 -4.27 37.59 14.51
CA SER A 272 -5.56 38.23 14.79
C SER A 272 -5.64 38.76 16.22
N ASP A 273 -6.63 39.62 16.49
CA ASP A 273 -6.96 40.03 17.85
C ASP A 273 -7.41 38.82 18.70
N GLY A 274 -6.67 38.56 19.77
CA GLY A 274 -6.94 37.47 20.71
C GLY A 274 -6.40 36.10 20.31
N LEU A 275 -6.81 35.09 21.08
CA LEU A 275 -6.36 33.71 20.90
C LEU A 275 -6.96 33.09 19.65
N GLU A 276 -6.15 32.41 18.84
CA GLU A 276 -6.62 31.83 17.57
C GLU A 276 -6.02 30.47 17.22
N ILE A 277 -6.72 29.75 16.35
CA ILE A 277 -6.22 28.57 15.64
C ILE A 277 -6.22 28.84 14.14
N LEU A 278 -5.02 28.87 13.54
CA LEU A 278 -4.79 28.93 12.11
C LEU A 278 -4.77 27.52 11.50
N ILE A 279 -5.77 27.20 10.69
CA ILE A 279 -5.89 25.92 10.01
C ILE A 279 -5.34 26.06 8.59
N PHE A 280 -4.18 25.44 8.32
CA PHE A 280 -3.61 25.45 6.98
C PHE A 280 -4.26 24.37 6.11
N VAL A 281 -4.62 24.71 4.87
CA VAL A 281 -5.25 23.81 3.91
C VAL A 281 -4.52 23.90 2.58
N GLY A 282 -3.99 22.79 2.07
CA GLY A 282 -3.26 22.80 0.80
C GLY A 282 -2.52 21.49 0.52
N TYR A 283 -2.13 21.30 -0.75
CA TYR A 283 -1.37 20.14 -1.20
C TYR A 283 -0.13 19.88 -0.35
N PRO A 284 0.24 18.63 -0.05
CA PRO A 284 1.55 18.37 0.54
C PRO A 284 2.66 18.89 -0.39
N GLY A 285 3.71 19.46 0.19
CA GLY A 285 4.81 20.05 -0.56
C GLY A 285 4.55 21.44 -1.17
N CYS A 286 3.40 22.10 -0.95
CA CYS A 286 3.15 23.46 -1.45
C CYS A 286 3.73 24.61 -0.57
N GLY A 287 4.61 24.31 0.39
CA GLY A 287 5.24 25.35 1.24
C GLY A 287 4.54 25.69 2.55
N LYS A 288 3.50 24.93 2.95
CA LYS A 288 2.76 25.13 4.21
C LYS A 288 3.67 25.18 5.44
N SER A 289 4.50 24.16 5.62
CA SER A 289 5.40 24.06 6.77
C SER A 289 6.41 25.20 6.81
N SER A 290 6.90 25.63 5.66
CA SER A 290 7.80 26.79 5.56
C SER A 290 7.11 28.08 6.00
N LEU A 291 5.84 28.30 5.62
CA LEU A 291 5.06 29.44 6.12
C LEU A 291 4.76 29.30 7.63
N ALA A 292 4.43 28.10 8.10
CA ALA A 292 4.14 27.85 9.51
C ALA A 292 5.34 28.19 10.41
N GLN A 293 6.54 27.76 10.00
CA GLN A 293 7.78 28.08 10.72
C GLN A 293 8.08 29.57 10.73
N LYS A 294 7.91 30.28 9.60
CA LYS A 294 8.09 31.74 9.53
C LYS A 294 7.13 32.49 10.46
N LEU A 295 5.84 32.10 10.47
CA LEU A 295 4.84 32.72 11.35
C LEU A 295 5.09 32.38 12.83
N ALA A 296 5.49 31.14 13.13
CA ALA A 296 5.84 30.74 14.49
C ALA A 296 7.04 31.51 15.04
N ALA A 297 8.09 31.69 14.24
CA ALA A 297 9.26 32.47 14.63
C ALA A 297 8.96 33.95 14.82
N LYS A 298 8.13 34.54 13.93
CA LYS A 298 7.81 35.98 13.96
C LYS A 298 6.80 36.36 15.03
N HIS A 299 5.79 35.52 15.29
CA HIS A 299 4.63 35.86 16.11
C HIS A 299 4.38 34.89 17.28
N GLY A 300 5.28 33.92 17.51
CA GLY A 300 5.22 33.04 18.68
C GLY A 300 4.12 31.98 18.62
N TYR A 301 3.63 31.58 17.45
CA TYR A 301 2.63 30.51 17.34
C TYR A 301 3.18 29.13 17.74
N GLY A 302 2.38 28.35 18.45
CA GLY A 302 2.61 26.91 18.60
C GLY A 302 2.28 26.17 17.31
N VAL A 303 3.19 25.34 16.80
CA VAL A 303 2.95 24.57 15.55
C VAL A 303 2.62 23.12 15.87
N VAL A 304 1.50 22.63 15.35
CA VAL A 304 1.13 21.22 15.40
C VAL A 304 1.16 20.61 14.01
N ASN A 305 2.01 19.62 13.81
CA ASN A 305 2.20 18.93 12.55
C ASN A 305 2.08 17.41 12.77
N ARG A 306 1.26 16.75 11.95
CA ARG A 306 1.00 15.30 12.04
C ARG A 306 2.18 14.46 11.60
N ASP A 307 3.05 14.95 10.73
CA ASP A 307 4.24 14.22 10.30
C ASP A 307 5.21 14.07 11.47
N THR A 308 5.33 15.10 12.31
CA THR A 308 6.12 15.06 13.56
C THR A 308 5.40 14.29 14.67
N LEU A 309 4.11 14.54 14.88
CA LEU A 309 3.34 13.99 16.01
C LEU A 309 2.73 12.60 15.72
N LYS A 310 2.86 12.10 14.48
CA LYS A 310 2.39 10.82 13.91
C LYS A 310 0.87 10.67 13.83
N THR A 311 0.13 11.05 14.86
CA THR A 311 -1.33 10.89 14.93
C THR A 311 -2.04 12.23 15.02
N TRP A 312 -3.24 12.30 14.45
CA TRP A 312 -4.03 13.53 14.52
C TRP A 312 -4.55 13.78 15.95
N GLN A 313 -4.72 12.73 16.78
CA GLN A 313 -5.09 12.87 18.20
C GLN A 313 -4.04 13.69 18.94
N LYS A 314 -2.77 13.33 18.77
CA LYS A 314 -1.65 14.06 19.36
C LYS A 314 -1.57 15.49 18.86
N CYS A 315 -1.90 15.76 17.59
CA CYS A 315 -1.97 17.13 17.07
C CYS A 315 -2.98 17.96 17.85
N VAL A 316 -4.15 17.40 18.15
CA VAL A 316 -5.19 18.13 18.89
C VAL A 316 -4.85 18.26 20.37
N GLU A 317 -4.26 17.23 20.99
CA GLU A 317 -3.79 17.33 22.38
C GLU A 317 -2.71 18.40 22.54
N ASN A 318 -1.74 18.46 21.62
CA ASN A 318 -0.71 19.51 21.63
C ASN A 318 -1.30 20.89 21.36
N ALA A 319 -2.24 20.99 20.42
CA ALA A 319 -2.97 22.25 20.18
C ALA A 319 -3.71 22.70 21.45
N LYS A 320 -4.34 21.77 22.18
CA LYS A 320 -5.00 22.04 23.46
C LYS A 320 -4.02 22.53 24.52
N VAL A 321 -2.81 21.97 24.57
CA VAL A 321 -1.76 22.41 25.50
C VAL A 321 -1.32 23.85 25.22
N PHE A 322 -1.12 24.21 23.95
CA PHE A 322 -0.79 25.59 23.57
C PHE A 322 -1.92 26.58 23.92
N LEU A 323 -3.18 26.23 23.62
CA LEU A 323 -4.32 27.10 23.96
C LEU A 323 -4.49 27.28 25.46
N LYS A 324 -4.25 26.23 26.26
CA LYS A 324 -4.24 26.36 27.74
C LYS A 324 -3.18 27.34 28.24
N ARG A 325 -2.07 27.49 27.51
CA ARG A 325 -1.00 28.46 27.80
C ARG A 325 -1.25 29.83 27.20
N GLN A 326 -2.47 30.11 26.72
CA GLN A 326 -2.82 31.36 26.03
C GLN A 326 -1.95 31.63 24.79
N GLN A 327 -1.53 30.56 24.11
CA GLN A 327 -0.70 30.63 22.90
C GLN A 327 -1.51 30.21 21.67
N SER A 328 -1.53 31.07 20.65
CA SER A 328 -2.19 30.78 19.36
C SER A 328 -1.49 29.63 18.61
N VAL A 329 -2.26 28.88 17.82
CA VAL A 329 -1.81 27.59 17.25
C VAL A 329 -1.93 27.56 15.74
N ILE A 330 -0.89 27.09 15.05
CA ILE A 330 -0.91 26.74 13.63
C ILE A 330 -1.05 25.23 13.47
N VAL A 331 -2.06 24.81 12.73
CA VAL A 331 -2.29 23.41 12.33
C VAL A 331 -1.69 23.17 10.95
N ASP A 332 -0.41 22.81 10.92
CA ASP A 332 0.35 22.51 9.70
C ASP A 332 0.11 21.05 9.26
N ASN A 333 -1.05 20.84 8.66
CA ASN A 333 -1.45 19.58 8.04
C ASN A 333 -2.05 19.85 6.65
N THR A 334 -2.34 18.80 5.88
CA THR A 334 -3.02 18.97 4.58
C THR A 334 -4.48 19.43 4.73
N ASN A 335 -5.19 18.91 5.73
CA ASN A 335 -6.57 19.32 6.08
C ASN A 335 -7.55 19.38 4.88
N ALA A 336 -7.43 18.41 3.97
CA ALA A 336 -8.16 18.38 2.70
C ALA A 336 -9.69 18.33 2.85
N ASP A 337 -10.17 17.50 3.78
CA ASP A 337 -11.59 17.23 3.99
C ASP A 337 -12.19 18.08 5.12
N ARG A 338 -13.52 18.28 5.07
CA ARG A 338 -14.28 19.07 6.06
C ARG A 338 -14.06 18.58 7.48
N GLU A 339 -13.88 17.30 7.64
CA GLU A 339 -13.91 16.69 8.95
C GLU A 339 -12.60 16.86 9.71
N SER A 340 -11.48 16.71 9.01
CA SER A 340 -10.15 17.03 9.51
C SER A 340 -10.12 18.47 10.04
N ARG A 341 -10.76 19.42 9.34
CA ARG A 341 -10.88 20.82 9.78
C ARG A 341 -11.83 21.01 10.96
N LYS A 342 -12.99 20.33 10.95
CA LYS A 342 -14.02 20.43 12.00
C LYS A 342 -13.45 20.19 13.39
N ARG A 343 -12.46 19.29 13.50
CA ARG A 343 -11.76 18.96 14.75
C ARG A 343 -11.17 20.18 15.43
N TYR A 344 -10.47 21.01 14.68
CA TYR A 344 -9.80 22.20 15.20
C TYR A 344 -10.77 23.36 15.41
N ILE A 345 -11.80 23.47 14.56
CA ILE A 345 -12.88 24.46 14.75
C ILE A 345 -13.61 24.23 16.07
N VAL A 346 -13.92 22.97 16.41
CA VAL A 346 -14.56 22.63 17.68
C VAL A 346 -13.62 22.91 18.86
N LEU A 347 -12.32 22.63 18.72
CA LEU A 347 -11.33 22.93 19.75
C LEU A 347 -11.25 24.44 20.01
N ALA A 348 -11.17 25.27 18.97
CA ALA A 348 -11.12 26.73 19.10
C ALA A 348 -12.33 27.26 19.89
N LYS A 349 -13.54 26.80 19.53
CA LYS A 349 -14.77 27.16 20.24
C LYS A 349 -14.75 26.82 21.73
N SER A 350 -14.17 25.67 22.11
CA SER A 350 -14.09 25.27 23.51
C SER A 350 -13.16 26.13 24.38
N PHE A 351 -12.26 26.90 23.75
CA PHE A 351 -11.32 27.80 24.43
C PHE A 351 -11.64 29.29 24.19
N GLY A 352 -12.79 29.60 23.55
CA GLY A 352 -13.12 30.97 23.17
C GLY A 352 -12.18 31.57 22.11
N ALA A 353 -11.41 30.74 21.42
CA ALA A 353 -10.45 31.15 20.40
C ALA A 353 -11.12 31.29 19.03
N SER A 354 -10.62 32.22 18.21
CA SER A 354 -11.04 32.34 16.81
C SER A 354 -10.45 31.20 15.96
N ALA A 355 -11.16 30.77 14.92
CA ALA A 355 -10.68 29.73 13.99
C ALA A 355 -10.62 30.30 12.59
N ARG A 356 -9.41 30.52 12.06
CA ARG A 356 -9.19 31.02 10.69
C ARG A 356 -8.59 29.93 9.81
N CYS A 357 -8.88 30.00 8.52
CA CYS A 357 -8.43 29.01 7.54
C CYS A 357 -7.54 29.69 6.52
N PHE A 358 -6.29 29.23 6.41
CA PHE A 358 -5.36 29.70 5.37
C PHE A 358 -5.36 28.66 4.26
N LEU A 359 -6.00 29.01 3.15
CA LEU A 359 -6.06 28.18 1.97
C LEU A 359 -4.88 28.51 1.06
N PHE A 360 -4.01 27.53 0.83
CA PHE A 360 -2.91 27.65 -0.10
C PHE A 360 -3.45 27.40 -1.51
N ASN A 361 -3.47 28.44 -2.35
CA ASN A 361 -3.97 28.41 -3.72
C ASN A 361 -3.05 27.67 -4.72
N CYS A 362 -2.25 26.72 -4.22
CA CYS A 362 -1.32 25.97 -5.03
C CYS A 362 -2.06 24.87 -5.80
N THR A 363 -1.86 24.79 -7.11
CA THR A 363 -2.44 23.73 -7.95
C THR A 363 -1.71 22.39 -7.75
N LEU A 364 -2.32 21.30 -8.24
CA LEU A 364 -1.69 19.97 -8.23
C LEU A 364 -0.31 20.00 -8.91
N GLU A 365 -0.21 20.67 -10.05
CA GLU A 365 0.99 20.67 -10.88
C GLU A 365 2.07 21.58 -10.28
N GLN A 366 1.70 22.72 -9.68
CA GLN A 366 2.60 23.56 -8.90
C GLN A 366 3.17 22.81 -7.68
N ALA A 367 2.31 22.09 -6.94
CA ALA A 367 2.75 21.30 -5.79
C ALA A 367 3.67 20.16 -6.21
N ALA A 368 3.35 19.46 -7.31
CA ALA A 368 4.18 18.41 -7.87
C ALA A 368 5.55 18.96 -8.33
N HIS A 369 5.56 20.13 -8.95
CA HIS A 369 6.79 20.82 -9.33
C HIS A 369 7.63 21.16 -8.09
N ASN A 370 7.05 21.80 -7.08
CA ASN A 370 7.75 22.21 -5.87
C ASN A 370 8.31 21.01 -5.08
N CYS A 371 7.60 19.88 -5.04
CA CYS A 371 8.10 18.65 -4.43
C CYS A 371 9.41 18.18 -5.09
N LYS A 372 9.49 18.24 -6.42
CA LYS A 372 10.68 17.84 -7.17
C LYS A 372 11.79 18.88 -7.06
N TYR A 373 11.43 20.16 -7.10
CA TYR A 373 12.37 21.27 -6.91
C TYR A 373 13.10 21.15 -5.57
N ARG A 374 12.37 20.92 -4.47
CA ARG A 374 12.96 20.73 -3.12
C ARG A 374 14.00 19.61 -3.04
N VAL A 375 13.80 18.53 -3.79
CA VAL A 375 14.76 17.41 -3.88
C VAL A 375 16.00 17.80 -4.70
N ILE A 376 15.83 18.62 -5.74
CA ILE A 376 16.93 19.06 -6.60
C ILE A 376 17.83 20.07 -5.89
N VAL A 377 17.26 21.03 -5.15
CA VAL A 377 18.02 22.07 -4.44
C VAL A 377 18.54 21.64 -3.06
N ASP A 378 18.37 20.37 -2.72
CA ASP A 378 18.87 19.73 -1.49
C ASP A 378 18.52 20.47 -0.18
N THR A 379 17.40 21.20 -0.18
CA THR A 379 16.92 21.98 0.97
C THR A 379 16.51 21.12 2.19
N ASP A 380 16.49 19.79 2.04
CA ASP A 380 15.92 18.87 3.01
C ASP A 380 16.47 17.44 2.81
N GLU A 381 17.66 17.12 3.34
CA GLU A 381 18.31 15.78 3.28
C GLU A 381 17.39 14.62 3.76
N LYS A 382 16.28 14.95 4.45
CA LYS A 382 15.36 14.00 5.10
C LYS A 382 14.06 13.74 4.34
N HIS A 383 13.74 14.44 3.26
CA HIS A 383 12.46 14.26 2.58
C HIS A 383 12.55 13.32 1.37
N ALA A 384 11.95 12.13 1.51
CA ALA A 384 11.64 11.28 0.36
C ALA A 384 10.70 12.01 -0.61
N GLU A 385 10.90 11.85 -1.92
CA GLU A 385 10.06 12.43 -2.97
C GLU A 385 8.57 12.16 -2.68
N ILE A 386 7.77 13.23 -2.53
CA ILE A 386 6.32 13.11 -2.37
C ILE A 386 5.75 12.68 -3.73
N GLY A 387 5.46 11.39 -3.85
CA GLY A 387 4.95 10.82 -5.10
C GLY A 387 3.58 11.40 -5.50
N ARG A 388 3.34 11.47 -6.81
CA ARG A 388 2.09 12.02 -7.41
C ARG A 388 0.82 11.35 -6.87
N MET A 389 0.89 10.08 -6.44
CA MET A 389 -0.22 9.36 -5.81
C MET A 389 -0.73 10.04 -4.53
N VAL A 390 0.17 10.60 -3.71
CA VAL A 390 -0.19 11.32 -2.48
C VAL A 390 -0.90 12.63 -2.82
N LEU A 391 -0.38 13.36 -3.81
CA LEU A 391 -0.98 14.60 -4.30
C LEU A 391 -2.37 14.36 -4.94
N SER A 392 -2.51 13.32 -5.75
CA SER A 392 -3.82 12.91 -6.30
C SER A 392 -4.78 12.43 -5.21
N GLY A 393 -4.25 11.78 -4.17
CA GLY A 393 -5.02 11.39 -2.98
C GLY A 393 -5.56 12.60 -2.22
N TYR A 394 -4.79 13.69 -2.14
CA TYR A 394 -5.26 14.97 -1.61
C TYR A 394 -6.38 15.56 -2.49
N LYS A 395 -6.15 15.66 -3.81
CA LYS A 395 -7.12 16.23 -4.77
C LYS A 395 -8.50 15.56 -4.66
N ARG A 396 -8.54 14.24 -4.48
CA ARG A 396 -9.78 13.47 -4.35
C ARG A 396 -10.55 13.75 -3.05
N LYS A 397 -9.84 14.13 -1.98
CA LYS A 397 -10.42 14.42 -0.65
C LYS A 397 -10.68 15.91 -0.42
N PHE A 398 -10.23 16.75 -1.34
CA PHE A 398 -10.25 18.18 -1.17
C PHE A 398 -11.67 18.72 -1.35
N GLU A 399 -12.18 19.37 -0.30
CA GLU A 399 -13.52 19.97 -0.28
C GLU A 399 -13.40 21.42 0.20
N ILE A 400 -13.82 22.40 -0.60
CA ILE A 400 -14.01 23.80 -0.18
C ILE A 400 -15.49 24.17 -0.27
N ARG A 401 -16.01 24.80 0.79
CA ARG A 401 -17.22 25.64 0.73
C ARG A 401 -16.80 27.02 1.23
N ARG A 402 -17.20 28.10 0.54
CA ARG A 402 -17.19 29.44 1.15
C ARG A 402 -17.96 29.33 2.46
N MET A 403 -17.36 29.74 3.57
CA MET A 403 -18.09 29.92 4.82
C MET A 403 -19.01 31.12 4.62
N SER A 404 -20.23 30.89 4.14
CA SER A 404 -21.29 31.87 4.32
C SER A 404 -21.45 32.09 5.82
N SER A 405 -21.54 33.35 6.19
CA SER A 405 -21.83 33.86 7.53
C SER A 405 -22.80 32.95 8.29
N PHE A 406 -22.46 32.73 9.56
CA PHE A 406 -23.36 32.13 10.54
C PHE A 406 -24.64 32.98 10.63
N GLY A 407 -25.76 32.46 10.16
CA GLY A 407 -27.08 33.06 10.25
C GLY A 407 -28.06 32.38 9.28
N ASP A 408 -29.20 31.96 9.80
CA ASP A 408 -30.42 31.53 9.09
C ASP A 408 -30.56 30.08 8.58
N ASN A 409 -31.40 29.38 9.34
CA ASN A 409 -32.48 28.45 8.97
C ASN A 409 -32.17 27.19 8.14
N GLU A 410 -32.29 26.08 8.86
CA GLU A 410 -32.58 24.75 8.32
C GLU A 410 -33.86 24.76 7.47
N ARG A 411 -33.77 24.32 6.20
CA ARG A 411 -34.74 23.42 5.54
C ARG A 411 -34.20 22.95 4.18
N GLN A 412 -34.06 21.61 4.06
CA GLN A 412 -34.15 20.75 2.85
C GLN A 412 -33.20 21.06 1.65
N SER A 413 -32.65 20.15 0.84
CA SER A 413 -32.83 18.72 0.60
C SER A 413 -31.61 18.14 -0.18
N ASN A 414 -31.47 16.82 -0.11
CA ASN A 414 -30.90 15.87 -1.10
C ASN A 414 -29.49 16.03 -1.70
N GLY A 415 -28.62 15.06 -1.36
CA GLY A 415 -27.36 14.77 -2.06
C GLY A 415 -26.35 14.05 -1.16
N ARG A 416 -26.67 12.83 -0.68
CA ARG A 416 -25.82 12.11 0.29
C ARG A 416 -24.68 11.34 -0.39
N VAL A 417 -23.50 11.96 -0.43
CA VAL A 417 -22.21 11.30 -0.64
C VAL A 417 -21.65 10.89 0.73
N TRP A 418 -21.12 9.67 0.81
CA TRP A 418 -20.70 8.99 2.04
C TRP A 418 -19.40 9.56 2.61
N MET A 419 -19.49 10.50 3.55
CA MET A 419 -18.38 10.84 4.44
C MET A 419 -18.33 9.89 5.64
N ARG A 420 -17.34 8.99 5.67
CA ARG A 420 -16.93 8.34 6.92
C ARG A 420 -16.28 9.39 7.81
N LYS A 421 -16.96 9.69 8.91
CA LYS A 421 -16.46 10.57 9.94
C LYS A 421 -15.19 10.01 10.63
N TYR A 422 -13.98 10.40 10.27
CA TYR A 422 -12.85 10.53 11.21
C TYR A 422 -13.01 11.79 12.07
N ALA A 423 -13.78 11.67 13.15
CA ALA A 423 -13.84 12.71 14.16
C ALA A 423 -12.56 12.63 15.01
N LEU A 424 -12.15 13.76 15.62
CA LEU A 424 -11.51 13.71 16.93
C LEU A 424 -12.26 12.71 17.78
N PRO A 425 -11.64 11.70 18.45
CA PRO A 425 -12.42 10.55 18.86
C PRO A 425 -13.37 11.13 19.88
N GLY A 426 -14.63 11.26 19.47
CA GLY A 426 -15.62 11.85 20.33
C GLY A 426 -15.63 10.94 21.56
N GLN A 427 -16.02 11.48 22.69
CA GLN A 427 -16.28 10.64 23.87
C GLN A 427 -17.12 9.40 23.49
N LYS A 428 -17.98 9.52 22.45
CA LYS A 428 -18.72 8.44 21.77
C LYS A 428 -17.88 7.43 20.96
N ASP A 429 -16.86 7.82 20.19
CA ASP A 429 -16.05 6.87 19.39
C ASP A 429 -15.07 6.08 20.27
N THR A 430 -14.49 6.76 21.27
CA THR A 430 -13.71 6.12 22.33
C THR A 430 -14.61 5.18 23.15
N ALA A 431 -15.84 5.59 23.46
CA ALA A 431 -16.81 4.71 24.09
C ALA A 431 -17.15 3.49 23.22
N ILE A 432 -17.44 3.66 21.91
CA ILE A 432 -17.71 2.52 21.02
C ILE A 432 -16.51 1.57 20.97
N LYS A 433 -15.28 2.09 20.94
CA LYS A 433 -14.06 1.29 20.97
C LYS A 433 -13.97 0.44 22.24
N TYR A 434 -14.08 1.05 23.43
CA TYR A 434 -13.97 0.29 24.68
C TYR A 434 -15.20 -0.58 24.96
N VAL A 435 -16.41 -0.10 24.67
CA VAL A 435 -17.66 -0.88 24.80
C VAL A 435 -17.62 -2.10 23.89
N SER A 436 -17.20 -1.96 22.62
CA SER A 436 -17.08 -3.12 21.73
C SER A 436 -16.01 -4.12 22.18
N LEU A 437 -14.92 -3.67 22.81
CA LEU A 437 -13.91 -4.56 23.40
C LEU A 437 -14.45 -5.28 24.64
N ILE A 438 -15.16 -4.59 25.54
CA ILE A 438 -15.80 -5.20 26.72
C ILE A 438 -16.83 -6.23 26.28
N ILE A 439 -17.70 -5.87 25.32
CA ILE A 439 -18.67 -6.79 24.73
C ILE A 439 -17.94 -7.98 24.12
N LEU A 440 -16.84 -7.79 23.39
CA LEU A 440 -16.07 -8.90 22.81
C LEU A 440 -15.50 -9.85 23.88
N VAL A 441 -15.00 -9.32 25.00
CA VAL A 441 -14.49 -10.15 26.11
C VAL A 441 -15.62 -11.00 26.69
N ILE A 442 -16.72 -10.34 27.09
CA ILE A 442 -17.88 -11.00 27.70
C ILE A 442 -18.47 -12.02 26.73
N GLN A 443 -18.66 -11.63 25.48
CA GLN A 443 -19.25 -12.46 24.43
C GLN A 443 -18.38 -13.70 24.16
N ASN A 444 -17.07 -13.56 24.00
CA ASN A 444 -16.19 -14.71 23.76
C ASN A 444 -16.20 -15.70 24.93
N ALA A 445 -16.10 -15.18 26.17
CA ALA A 445 -16.12 -16.02 27.37
C ALA A 445 -17.46 -16.75 27.53
N SER A 446 -18.56 -15.99 27.50
CA SER A 446 -19.92 -16.53 27.66
C SER A 446 -20.30 -17.49 26.53
N GLN A 447 -19.90 -17.23 25.28
CA GLN A 447 -20.23 -18.09 24.15
C GLN A 447 -19.71 -19.51 24.40
N VAL A 448 -18.44 -19.65 24.77
CA VAL A 448 -17.84 -20.97 24.99
C VAL A 448 -18.42 -21.65 26.23
N LEU A 449 -18.64 -20.90 27.32
CA LEU A 449 -19.19 -21.47 28.55
C LEU A 449 -20.63 -21.96 28.37
N VAL A 450 -21.49 -21.14 27.76
CA VAL A 450 -22.88 -21.53 27.47
C VAL A 450 -22.91 -22.67 26.45
N MET A 451 -22.06 -22.62 25.43
CA MET A 451 -21.94 -23.71 24.45
C MET A 451 -21.55 -25.02 25.13
N ARG A 452 -20.59 -24.99 26.07
CA ARG A 452 -20.22 -26.18 26.86
C ARG A 452 -21.39 -26.66 27.70
N TYR A 453 -22.02 -25.77 28.47
CA TYR A 453 -23.16 -26.10 29.32
C TYR A 453 -24.30 -26.80 28.57
N VAL A 454 -24.74 -26.21 27.45
CA VAL A 454 -25.85 -26.76 26.66
C VAL A 454 -25.48 -28.09 26.01
N ARG A 455 -24.19 -28.34 25.73
CA ARG A 455 -23.69 -29.58 25.12
C ARG A 455 -23.36 -30.69 26.12
N THR A 456 -23.23 -30.39 27.41
CA THR A 456 -22.89 -31.40 28.45
C THR A 456 -23.98 -31.66 29.47
N ARG A 457 -25.06 -30.87 29.46
CA ARG A 457 -26.20 -31.08 30.37
C ARG A 457 -26.95 -32.38 30.03
N PRO A 458 -27.56 -33.06 31.03
CA PRO A 458 -28.33 -34.28 30.83
C PRO A 458 -29.74 -33.97 30.29
N ARG A 459 -29.83 -33.56 29.02
CA ARG A 459 -31.10 -33.29 28.31
C ARG A 459 -30.97 -33.76 26.86
N GLU A 460 -32.09 -33.94 26.16
CA GLU A 460 -32.08 -34.24 24.72
C GLU A 460 -31.22 -33.20 23.97
N MET A 461 -30.24 -33.70 23.21
CA MET A 461 -29.29 -32.84 22.50
C MET A 461 -29.93 -32.20 21.27
N PHE A 462 -29.81 -30.87 21.19
CA PHE A 462 -30.17 -30.14 19.99
C PHE A 462 -29.19 -30.42 18.84
N LEU A 463 -29.68 -30.24 17.61
CA LEU A 463 -28.91 -30.35 16.39
C LEU A 463 -28.05 -29.09 16.18
N SER A 464 -26.73 -29.24 16.19
CA SER A 464 -25.80 -28.11 16.02
C SER A 464 -25.90 -27.46 14.63
N THR A 465 -26.23 -28.24 13.60
CA THR A 465 -26.50 -27.74 12.23
C THR A 465 -27.66 -26.75 12.21
N VAL A 466 -28.76 -27.07 12.92
CA VAL A 466 -29.95 -26.21 13.02
C VAL A 466 -29.65 -24.94 13.82
N ALA A 467 -28.86 -25.04 14.90
CA ALA A 467 -28.43 -23.86 15.65
C ALA A 467 -27.58 -22.89 14.80
N ILE A 468 -26.68 -23.42 13.95
CA ILE A 468 -25.90 -22.61 13.00
C ILE A 468 -26.81 -21.94 11.97
N PHE A 469 -27.78 -22.67 11.44
CA PHE A 469 -28.77 -22.12 10.52
C PHE A 469 -29.53 -20.92 11.13
N PHE A 470 -30.10 -21.08 12.33
CA PHE A 470 -30.79 -19.96 13.00
C PHE A 470 -29.84 -18.82 13.37
N ALA A 471 -28.57 -19.10 13.69
CA ALA A 471 -27.57 -18.07 13.95
C ALA A 471 -27.31 -17.19 12.72
N GLU A 472 -27.28 -17.77 11.52
CA GLU A 472 -27.16 -17.02 10.26
C GLU A 472 -28.43 -16.23 9.93
N VAL A 473 -29.62 -16.78 10.19
CA VAL A 473 -30.90 -16.05 10.04
C VAL A 473 -30.94 -14.80 10.93
N ILE A 474 -30.62 -14.96 12.22
CA ILE A 474 -30.60 -13.84 13.17
C ILE A 474 -29.53 -12.82 12.78
N LYS A 475 -28.36 -13.27 12.36
CA LYS A 475 -27.28 -12.39 11.91
C LYS A 475 -27.68 -11.58 10.67
N LEU A 476 -28.34 -12.22 9.69
CA LEU A 476 -28.88 -11.55 8.51
C LEU A 476 -29.89 -10.47 8.90
N PHE A 477 -30.84 -10.81 9.76
CA PHE A 477 -31.84 -9.87 10.26
C PHE A 477 -31.22 -8.67 10.96
N ILE A 478 -30.31 -8.90 11.92
CA ILE A 478 -29.62 -7.83 12.66
C ILE A 478 -28.79 -6.95 11.70
N CYS A 479 -28.10 -7.55 10.73
CA CYS A 479 -27.31 -6.78 9.76
C CYS A 479 -28.18 -5.92 8.83
N ILE A 480 -29.33 -6.43 8.37
CA ILE A 480 -30.31 -5.65 7.59
C ILE A 480 -30.92 -4.53 8.45
N LEU A 481 -31.21 -4.80 9.72
CA LEU A 481 -31.70 -3.79 10.66
C LEU A 481 -30.68 -2.65 10.83
N PHE A 482 -29.42 -2.97 11.12
CA PHE A 482 -28.36 -1.97 11.22
C PHE A 482 -28.15 -1.20 9.91
N LEU A 483 -28.22 -1.88 8.76
CA LEU A 483 -28.12 -1.22 7.46
C LEU A 483 -29.29 -0.27 7.23
N THR A 484 -30.51 -0.67 7.60
CA THR A 484 -31.71 0.17 7.50
C THR A 484 -31.61 1.41 8.40
N ILE A 485 -31.13 1.25 9.64
CA ILE A 485 -30.85 2.35 10.57
C ILE A 485 -29.78 3.29 9.97
N GLN A 486 -28.72 2.73 9.37
CA GLN A 486 -27.65 3.52 8.76
C GLN A 486 -28.14 4.34 7.54
N GLU A 487 -28.96 3.74 6.67
CA GLU A 487 -29.52 4.41 5.48
C GLU A 487 -30.67 5.39 5.80
N LYS A 488 -31.22 5.29 7.03
CA LYS A 488 -32.40 6.03 7.51
C LYS A 488 -33.66 5.81 6.67
N SER A 489 -33.69 4.77 5.83
CA SER A 489 -34.81 4.45 4.94
C SER A 489 -34.69 3.04 4.37
N LEU A 490 -35.77 2.27 4.41
CA LEU A 490 -35.84 0.91 3.86
C LEU A 490 -35.64 0.90 2.33
N LYS A 491 -36.23 1.86 1.60
CA LYS A 491 -36.08 1.96 0.13
C LYS A 491 -34.62 2.16 -0.27
N ARG A 492 -33.86 2.97 0.49
CA ARG A 492 -32.43 3.16 0.25
C ARG A 492 -31.62 1.93 0.61
N CYS A 493 -31.95 1.24 1.72
CA CYS A 493 -31.33 -0.03 2.09
C CYS A 493 -31.46 -1.07 0.98
N LEU A 494 -32.67 -1.26 0.44
CA LEU A 494 -32.92 -2.18 -0.68
C LEU A 494 -32.13 -1.78 -1.94
N LYS A 495 -32.08 -0.47 -2.26
CA LYS A 495 -31.26 0.03 -3.39
C LYS A 495 -29.77 -0.26 -3.19
N VAL A 496 -29.24 -0.05 -1.99
CA VAL A 496 -27.83 -0.34 -1.65
C VAL A 496 -27.53 -1.83 -1.76
N MET A 497 -28.42 -2.69 -1.26
CA MET A 497 -28.29 -4.14 -1.38
C MET A 497 -28.33 -4.57 -2.86
N TYR A 498 -29.27 -4.08 -3.65
CA TYR A 498 -29.37 -4.41 -5.06
C TYR A 498 -28.10 -4.01 -5.84
N VAL A 499 -27.58 -2.80 -5.60
CA VAL A 499 -26.38 -2.31 -6.30
C VAL A 499 -25.12 -3.08 -5.88
N ASN A 500 -24.94 -3.40 -4.60
CA ASN A 500 -23.69 -4.00 -4.12
C ASN A 500 -23.72 -5.54 -4.13
N ILE A 501 -24.89 -6.18 -4.13
CA ILE A 501 -25.02 -7.63 -4.08
C ILE A 501 -25.35 -8.19 -5.46
N ILE A 502 -26.40 -7.66 -6.11
CA ILE A 502 -26.91 -8.19 -7.38
C ILE A 502 -26.13 -7.63 -8.57
N LYS A 503 -25.88 -6.31 -8.62
CA LYS A 503 -25.13 -5.68 -9.72
C LYS A 503 -23.62 -5.94 -9.68
N GLN A 504 -23.09 -6.55 -8.61
CA GLN A 504 -21.67 -6.88 -8.46
C GLN A 504 -21.47 -8.40 -8.25
N PRO A 505 -21.83 -9.25 -9.23
CA PRO A 505 -21.86 -10.70 -9.05
C PRO A 505 -20.47 -11.30 -8.78
N ILE A 506 -19.42 -10.76 -9.38
CA ILE A 506 -18.03 -11.23 -9.17
C ILE A 506 -17.58 -10.99 -7.73
N ASP A 507 -17.93 -9.85 -7.15
CA ASP A 507 -17.58 -9.52 -5.77
C ASP A 507 -18.40 -10.34 -4.77
N THR A 508 -19.67 -10.60 -5.07
CA THR A 508 -20.50 -11.52 -4.29
C THR A 508 -19.96 -12.96 -4.37
N LEU A 509 -19.56 -13.43 -5.55
CA LEU A 509 -19.02 -14.78 -5.76
C LEU A 509 -17.72 -15.01 -4.97
N LYS A 510 -16.83 -14.00 -4.93
CA LYS A 510 -15.62 -14.05 -4.10
C LYS A 510 -15.96 -14.23 -2.61
N VAL A 511 -17.04 -13.63 -2.12
CA VAL A 511 -17.48 -13.73 -0.72
C VAL A 511 -18.11 -15.09 -0.39
N CYS A 512 -18.52 -15.88 -1.39
CA CYS A 512 -19.08 -17.21 -1.18
C CYS A 512 -18.09 -18.19 -0.55
N VAL A 513 -16.82 -18.14 -0.93
CA VAL A 513 -15.77 -19.05 -0.41
C VAL A 513 -15.65 -18.96 1.11
N PRO A 514 -15.41 -17.78 1.73
CA PRO A 514 -15.35 -17.69 3.18
C PRO A 514 -16.70 -17.97 3.85
N ALA A 515 -17.84 -17.63 3.22
CA ALA A 515 -19.18 -17.92 3.75
C ALA A 515 -19.41 -19.42 3.96
N VAL A 516 -19.06 -20.24 2.97
CA VAL A 516 -19.16 -21.71 3.05
C VAL A 516 -18.23 -22.27 4.10
N ILE A 517 -16.97 -21.82 4.11
CA ILE A 517 -15.96 -22.30 5.06
C ILE A 517 -16.37 -21.99 6.51
N TYR A 518 -16.96 -20.82 6.78
CA TYR A 518 -17.41 -20.48 8.12
C TYR A 518 -18.55 -21.38 8.63
N VAL A 519 -19.45 -21.86 7.75
CA VAL A 519 -20.51 -22.81 8.15
C VAL A 519 -19.89 -24.12 8.64
N PHE A 520 -18.98 -24.71 7.87
CA PHE A 520 -18.28 -25.93 8.24
C PHE A 520 -17.37 -25.74 9.47
N GLN A 521 -16.65 -24.62 9.52
CA GLN A 521 -15.84 -24.26 10.67
C GLN A 521 -16.69 -24.22 11.94
N ASN A 522 -17.84 -23.52 11.92
CA ASN A 522 -18.71 -23.40 13.08
C ASN A 522 -19.25 -24.76 13.55
N ASN A 523 -19.57 -25.68 12.62
CA ASN A 523 -19.99 -27.05 12.95
C ASN A 523 -18.88 -27.80 13.70
N LEU A 524 -17.63 -27.73 13.21
CA LEU A 524 -16.48 -28.33 13.90
C LEU A 524 -16.24 -27.74 15.30
N LEU A 525 -16.55 -26.46 15.52
CA LEU A 525 -16.46 -25.87 16.87
C LEU A 525 -17.48 -26.49 17.83
N TYR A 526 -18.68 -26.87 17.37
CA TYR A 526 -19.65 -27.62 18.20
C TYR A 526 -19.15 -29.02 18.55
N ILE A 527 -18.54 -29.71 17.58
CA ILE A 527 -17.92 -31.02 17.83
C ILE A 527 -16.79 -30.89 18.86
N ALA A 528 -15.93 -29.87 18.71
CA ALA A 528 -14.83 -29.61 19.62
C ALA A 528 -15.30 -29.35 21.07
N VAL A 529 -16.24 -28.43 21.28
CA VAL A 529 -16.73 -28.07 22.63
C VAL A 529 -17.52 -29.21 23.29
N SER A 530 -18.13 -30.09 22.50
CA SER A 530 -18.79 -31.29 23.04
C SER A 530 -17.77 -32.27 23.65
N ASN A 531 -16.54 -32.28 23.13
CA ASN A 531 -15.52 -33.27 23.44
C ASN A 531 -14.35 -32.75 24.28
N LEU A 532 -14.22 -31.43 24.46
CA LEU A 532 -13.17 -30.80 25.25
C LEU A 532 -13.74 -29.92 26.37
N PRO A 533 -13.07 -29.85 27.54
CA PRO A 533 -13.35 -28.84 28.54
C PRO A 533 -13.28 -27.42 27.95
N ALA A 534 -14.14 -26.51 28.43
CA ALA A 534 -14.24 -25.14 27.90
C ALA A 534 -12.90 -24.39 27.93
N ALA A 535 -12.15 -24.52 29.04
CA ALA A 535 -10.84 -23.90 29.22
C ALA A 535 -9.80 -24.46 28.23
N THR A 536 -9.70 -25.80 28.11
CA THR A 536 -8.84 -26.49 27.14
C THR A 536 -9.15 -26.07 25.70
N TYR A 537 -10.43 -26.02 25.33
CA TYR A 537 -10.88 -25.56 24.01
C TYR A 537 -10.44 -24.12 23.72
N MET A 538 -10.66 -23.19 24.66
CA MET A 538 -10.32 -21.78 24.47
C MET A 538 -8.85 -21.52 24.18
N VAL A 539 -7.96 -22.23 24.90
CA VAL A 539 -6.52 -22.12 24.73
C VAL A 539 -6.09 -22.78 23.42
N THR A 540 -6.61 -23.97 23.14
CA THR A 540 -6.26 -24.75 21.93
C THR A 540 -6.74 -24.05 20.65
N TYR A 541 -7.88 -23.38 20.67
CA TYR A 541 -8.41 -22.64 19.53
C TYR A 541 -7.53 -21.45 19.10
N GLN A 542 -6.53 -21.07 19.90
CA GLN A 542 -5.53 -20.07 19.50
C GLN A 542 -4.52 -20.62 18.48
N LEU A 543 -4.52 -21.93 18.18
CA LEU A 543 -3.82 -22.51 17.02
C LEU A 543 -4.20 -21.82 15.70
N LYS A 544 -5.36 -21.16 15.62
CA LYS A 544 -5.73 -20.32 14.48
C LYS A 544 -4.69 -19.24 14.15
N ILE A 545 -3.92 -18.77 15.12
CA ILE A 545 -2.85 -17.77 14.90
C ILE A 545 -1.74 -18.40 14.06
N LEU A 546 -1.38 -19.66 14.34
CA LEU A 546 -0.39 -20.42 13.59
C LEU A 546 -0.84 -20.62 12.13
N THR A 547 -2.08 -21.09 11.92
CA THR A 547 -2.61 -21.32 10.56
C THR A 547 -2.76 -20.01 9.79
N THR A 548 -3.23 -18.94 10.44
CA THR A 548 -3.31 -17.59 9.84
C THR A 548 -1.93 -17.09 9.43
N ALA A 549 -0.90 -17.30 10.26
CA ALA A 549 0.47 -16.92 9.96
C ALA A 549 1.03 -17.70 8.76
N LEU A 550 0.77 -19.01 8.70
CA LEU A 550 1.14 -19.87 7.57
C LEU A 550 0.52 -19.35 6.27
N PHE A 551 -0.80 -19.11 6.25
CA PHE A 551 -1.49 -18.57 5.07
C PHE A 551 -1.08 -17.13 4.74
N THR A 552 -0.68 -16.34 5.73
CA THR A 552 -0.12 -15.01 5.48
C THR A 552 1.20 -15.09 4.70
N VAL A 553 2.04 -16.06 5.02
CA VAL A 553 3.31 -16.28 4.31
C VAL A 553 3.06 -16.90 2.93
N THR A 554 2.19 -17.90 2.82
CA THR A 554 1.98 -18.64 1.56
C THR A 554 1.07 -17.90 0.57
N ILE A 555 -0.10 -17.40 1.02
CA ILE A 555 -1.13 -16.77 0.16
C ILE A 555 -0.83 -15.28 -0.07
N LEU A 556 -0.47 -14.54 0.99
CA LEU A 556 -0.21 -13.10 0.88
C LEU A 556 1.27 -12.77 0.58
N ARG A 557 2.16 -13.77 0.56
CA ARG A 557 3.61 -13.62 0.34
C ARG A 557 4.26 -12.59 1.26
N ARG A 558 3.74 -12.43 2.48
CA ARG A 558 4.26 -11.50 3.48
C ARG A 558 5.33 -12.18 4.32
N ARG A 559 6.41 -11.45 4.64
CA ARG A 559 7.46 -11.94 5.53
C ARG A 559 7.09 -11.67 6.99
N LEU A 560 7.25 -12.67 7.85
CA LEU A 560 7.11 -12.54 9.31
C LEU A 560 8.47 -12.17 9.93
N SER A 561 8.43 -11.41 11.02
CA SER A 561 9.64 -11.11 11.80
C SER A 561 10.11 -12.32 12.62
N LEU A 562 11.37 -12.32 13.04
CA LEU A 562 11.91 -13.36 13.93
C LEU A 562 11.13 -13.47 15.25
N LEU A 563 10.71 -12.33 15.82
CA LEU A 563 9.88 -12.30 17.03
C LEU A 563 8.50 -12.93 16.79
N GLN A 564 7.91 -12.74 15.60
CA GLN A 564 6.65 -13.41 15.25
C GLN A 564 6.84 -14.92 15.08
N TRP A 565 7.94 -15.38 14.49
CA TRP A 565 8.26 -16.81 14.42
C TRP A 565 8.47 -17.41 15.80
N LEU A 566 9.20 -16.72 16.68
CA LEU A 566 9.38 -17.13 18.07
C LEU A 566 8.03 -17.18 18.81
N ALA A 567 7.10 -16.27 18.50
CA ALA A 567 5.76 -16.28 19.08
C ALA A 567 4.95 -17.50 18.64
N LEU A 568 5.11 -17.95 17.40
CA LEU A 568 4.45 -19.17 16.91
C LEU A 568 4.99 -20.44 17.58
N VAL A 569 6.30 -20.50 17.82
CA VAL A 569 6.91 -21.61 18.56
C VAL A 569 6.42 -21.63 20.01
N LEU A 570 6.40 -20.46 20.68
CA LEU A 570 5.89 -20.32 22.04
C LEU A 570 4.40 -20.69 22.14
N LEU A 571 3.59 -20.29 21.15
CA LEU A 571 2.17 -20.65 21.04
C LEU A 571 1.98 -22.16 20.95
N PHE A 572 2.71 -22.82 20.04
CA PHE A 572 2.62 -24.26 19.85
C PHE A 572 3.05 -25.03 21.11
N GLY A 573 4.16 -24.60 21.74
CA GLY A 573 4.61 -25.17 23.01
C GLY A 573 3.58 -25.01 24.13
N GLY A 574 2.99 -23.83 24.28
CA GLY A 574 1.95 -23.58 25.29
C GLY A 574 0.71 -24.46 25.11
N ILE A 575 0.27 -24.65 23.86
CA ILE A 575 -0.88 -25.52 23.55
C ILE A 575 -0.54 -26.99 23.78
N ALA A 576 0.67 -27.43 23.43
CA ALA A 576 1.13 -28.78 23.73
C ALA A 576 1.12 -29.07 25.25
N LEU A 577 1.57 -28.13 26.08
CA LEU A 577 1.51 -28.28 27.54
C LEU A 577 0.08 -28.42 28.06
N VAL A 578 -0.85 -27.60 27.56
CA VAL A 578 -2.27 -27.68 27.92
C VAL A 578 -2.89 -29.02 27.51
N GLN A 579 -2.55 -29.52 26.32
CA GLN A 579 -3.06 -30.81 25.83
C GLN A 579 -2.46 -32.01 26.58
N LEU A 580 -1.19 -31.94 26.97
CA LEU A 580 -0.55 -32.97 27.80
C LEU A 580 -1.21 -33.09 29.18
N ASP A 581 -1.63 -31.96 29.75
CA ASP A 581 -2.36 -31.96 31.03
C ASP A 581 -3.72 -32.66 30.92
N ASP A 582 -4.46 -32.35 29.85
CA ASP A 582 -5.76 -32.96 29.55
C ASP A 582 -5.62 -34.49 29.37
N GLN A 583 -4.61 -34.95 28.62
CA GLN A 583 -4.31 -36.38 28.46
C GLN A 583 -3.96 -37.06 29.79
N ARG A 584 -3.14 -36.41 30.64
CA ARG A 584 -2.79 -36.95 31.97
C ARG A 584 -4.01 -37.08 32.88
N ALA A 585 -4.90 -36.09 32.88
CA ALA A 585 -6.14 -36.12 33.64
C ALA A 585 -7.05 -37.28 33.19
N ASN A 586 -7.21 -37.48 31.88
CA ASN A 586 -8.00 -38.58 31.33
C ASN A 586 -7.43 -39.96 31.68
N VAL A 587 -6.10 -40.14 31.58
CA VAL A 587 -5.43 -41.40 31.96
C VAL A 587 -5.56 -41.67 33.47
N LYS A 588 -5.51 -40.62 34.32
CA LYS A 588 -5.69 -40.77 35.77
C LYS A 588 -7.10 -41.25 36.11
N MET A 589 -8.14 -40.64 35.52
CA MET A 589 -9.53 -41.09 35.72
C MET A 589 -9.77 -42.51 35.20
N MET A 590 -9.16 -42.90 34.08
CA MET A 590 -9.26 -44.27 33.57
C MET A 590 -8.65 -45.29 34.55
N LYS A 591 -7.51 -44.96 35.18
CA LYS A 591 -6.89 -45.82 36.19
C LYS A 591 -7.72 -45.90 37.49
N GLU A 592 -8.31 -44.79 37.92
CA GLU A 592 -9.20 -44.75 39.10
C GLU A 592 -10.50 -45.54 38.86
N ASN A 593 -11.11 -45.44 37.67
CA ASN A 593 -12.31 -46.22 37.34
C ASN A 593 -12.01 -47.73 37.19
N VAL A 594 -10.84 -48.10 36.63
CA VAL A 594 -10.42 -49.51 36.52
C VAL A 594 -10.07 -50.10 37.89
N THR A 595 -9.61 -49.30 38.85
CA THR A 595 -9.35 -49.77 40.23
C THR A 595 -10.65 -49.95 41.01
N LEU A 596 -11.65 -49.07 40.84
CA LEU A 596 -12.98 -49.23 41.47
C LEU A 596 -13.77 -50.44 40.94
N ILE A 597 -13.64 -50.79 39.65
CA ILE A 597 -14.27 -52.01 39.09
C ILE A 597 -13.64 -53.29 39.67
N ARG A 598 -12.42 -53.20 40.19
CA ARG A 598 -11.72 -54.36 40.77
C ARG A 598 -12.14 -54.67 42.21
N ASP A 599 -12.81 -53.73 42.89
CA ASP A 599 -13.21 -53.84 44.31
C ASP A 599 -14.71 -54.13 44.54
N ASP A 600 -15.56 -54.14 43.51
CA ASP A 600 -17.00 -54.42 43.69
C ASP A 600 -17.48 -55.62 42.86
N GLY A 601 -17.25 -56.81 43.41
CA GLY A 601 -17.87 -58.06 42.98
C GLY A 601 -19.32 -58.17 43.46
N SER A 602 -20.20 -57.25 43.05
CA SER A 602 -21.62 -57.28 43.42
C SER A 602 -22.52 -57.09 42.19
N LYS A 603 -23.27 -58.14 41.84
CA LYS A 603 -24.34 -58.09 40.82
C LYS A 603 -25.46 -57.16 41.31
N GLY A 604 -25.69 -56.05 40.62
CA GLY A 604 -26.83 -55.15 40.85
C GLY A 604 -27.68 -54.99 39.58
N ALA A 605 -28.93 -55.44 39.66
CA ALA A 605 -29.93 -55.44 38.60
C ALA A 605 -30.40 -54.03 38.21
N GLY A 606 -31.00 -53.94 37.01
CA GLY A 606 -31.29 -52.70 36.30
C GLY A 606 -32.32 -51.78 36.96
N SER A 607 -32.08 -50.48 36.77
CA SER A 607 -33.15 -49.51 36.51
C SER A 607 -32.66 -48.59 35.38
N GLU A 608 -33.17 -48.80 34.17
CA GLU A 608 -32.97 -47.89 33.04
C GLU A 608 -33.82 -46.65 33.27
N SER A 609 -33.22 -45.60 33.82
CA SER A 609 -33.78 -44.25 33.75
C SER A 609 -33.71 -43.77 32.29
N PRO A 610 -34.78 -43.19 31.71
CA PRO A 610 -34.84 -42.78 30.31
C PRO A 610 -33.96 -41.57 29.96
N TYR A 611 -33.10 -41.10 30.87
CA TYR A 611 -32.24 -39.93 30.70
C TYR A 611 -30.74 -40.22 30.91
N LYS A 612 -30.26 -41.43 30.56
CA LYS A 612 -28.82 -41.76 30.58
C LYS A 612 -28.13 -41.38 29.25
N HIS A 613 -28.27 -40.15 28.79
CA HIS A 613 -27.37 -39.58 27.78
C HIS A 613 -26.30 -38.72 28.47
N ILE A 614 -25.37 -39.37 29.19
CA ILE A 614 -24.07 -38.72 29.46
C ILE A 614 -23.33 -38.77 28.13
N VAL A 615 -23.12 -37.62 27.51
CA VAL A 615 -22.40 -37.51 26.23
C VAL A 615 -21.00 -38.10 26.42
N GLU A 616 -20.71 -39.22 25.77
CA GLU A 616 -19.38 -39.83 25.77
C GLU A 616 -18.39 -38.84 25.13
N GLN A 617 -17.41 -38.39 25.90
CA GLN A 617 -16.45 -37.38 25.46
C GLN A 617 -15.20 -38.07 24.93
N ASN A 618 -14.82 -37.73 23.70
CA ASN A 618 -13.57 -38.18 23.12
C ASN A 618 -12.63 -36.99 22.87
N PRO A 619 -11.69 -36.71 23.80
CA PRO A 619 -10.77 -35.58 23.71
C PRO A 619 -9.96 -35.53 22.40
N THR A 620 -9.64 -36.69 21.80
CA THR A 620 -8.88 -36.73 20.54
C THR A 620 -9.73 -36.23 19.36
N ASN A 621 -11.00 -36.64 19.29
CA ASN A 621 -11.96 -36.11 18.31
C ASN A 621 -12.18 -34.60 18.52
N GLY A 622 -12.24 -34.16 19.77
CA GLY A 622 -12.34 -32.75 20.12
C GLY A 622 -11.14 -31.94 19.63
N PHE A 623 -9.92 -32.41 19.89
CA PHE A 623 -8.69 -31.76 19.42
C PHE A 623 -8.57 -31.74 17.90
N ALA A 624 -8.88 -32.86 17.23
CA ALA A 624 -8.89 -32.95 15.77
C ALA A 624 -9.87 -31.95 15.15
N ALA A 625 -11.07 -31.83 15.72
CA ALA A 625 -12.06 -30.84 15.27
C ALA A 625 -11.56 -29.39 15.44
N VAL A 626 -10.90 -29.05 16.56
CA VAL A 626 -10.27 -27.73 16.76
C VAL A 626 -9.19 -27.46 15.73
N LEU A 627 -8.32 -28.44 15.44
CA LEU A 627 -7.23 -28.28 14.49
C LEU A 627 -7.75 -27.97 13.08
N VAL A 628 -8.72 -28.77 12.59
CA VAL A 628 -9.34 -28.54 11.28
C VAL A 628 -10.07 -27.20 11.26
N ALA A 629 -10.82 -26.86 12.31
CA ALA A 629 -11.48 -25.57 12.42
C ALA A 629 -10.49 -24.40 12.40
N CYS A 630 -9.31 -24.53 13.01
CA CYS A 630 -8.26 -23.51 12.98
C CYS A 630 -7.67 -23.34 11.57
N ILE A 631 -7.48 -24.42 10.81
CA ILE A 631 -6.99 -24.35 9.42
C ILE A 631 -8.01 -23.62 8.55
N LEU A 632 -9.29 -24.03 8.62
CA LEU A 632 -10.38 -23.39 7.91
C LEU A 632 -10.52 -21.90 8.27
N SER A 633 -10.42 -21.58 9.57
CA SER A 633 -10.48 -20.20 10.06
C SER A 633 -9.33 -19.34 9.55
N GLY A 634 -8.09 -19.85 9.58
CA GLY A 634 -6.92 -19.15 9.08
C GLY A 634 -7.00 -18.89 7.58
N PHE A 635 -7.45 -19.88 6.79
CA PHE A 635 -7.65 -19.72 5.37
C PHE A 635 -8.75 -18.70 5.05
N ALA A 636 -9.95 -18.86 5.60
CA ALA A 636 -11.09 -17.97 5.36
C ALA A 636 -10.78 -16.54 5.79
N GLY A 637 -10.08 -16.36 6.92
CA GLY A 637 -9.65 -15.04 7.41
C GLY A 637 -8.70 -14.34 6.44
N ILE A 638 -7.66 -15.03 5.95
CA ILE A 638 -6.69 -14.46 5.00
C ILE A 638 -7.30 -14.24 3.62
N TYR A 639 -8.16 -15.15 3.17
CA TYR A 639 -8.89 -15.01 1.92
C TYR A 639 -9.82 -13.79 1.96
N LEU A 640 -10.59 -13.64 3.05
CA LEU A 640 -11.44 -12.47 3.27
C LEU A 640 -10.60 -11.19 3.39
N GLU A 641 -9.45 -11.21 4.08
CA GLU A 641 -8.53 -10.08 4.13
C GLU A 641 -8.05 -9.66 2.72
N LYS A 642 -7.69 -10.65 1.88
CA LYS A 642 -7.23 -10.41 0.51
C LYS A 642 -8.30 -9.74 -0.35
N ILE A 643 -9.57 -10.09 -0.15
CA ILE A 643 -10.70 -9.53 -0.90
C ILE A 643 -11.14 -8.17 -0.33
N LEU A 644 -11.15 -8.02 0.99
CA LEU A 644 -11.59 -6.78 1.65
C LEU A 644 -10.58 -5.64 1.51
N LYS A 645 -9.28 -5.94 1.43
CA LYS A 645 -8.22 -4.93 1.23
C LYS A 645 -8.19 -4.44 -0.22
N GLY A 646 -9.17 -3.60 -0.57
CA GLY A 646 -9.26 -2.95 -1.88
C GLY A 646 -10.65 -2.41 -2.25
N SER A 647 -11.68 -2.63 -1.43
CA SER A 647 -13.05 -2.18 -1.74
C SER A 647 -13.60 -1.24 -0.66
N ASP A 648 -14.27 -0.15 -1.08
CA ASP A 648 -14.90 0.85 -0.19
C ASP A 648 -16.28 0.41 0.35
N VAL A 649 -16.60 -0.88 0.28
CA VAL A 649 -17.90 -1.41 0.66
C VAL A 649 -18.08 -1.39 2.18
N SER A 650 -19.28 -1.00 2.63
CA SER A 650 -19.64 -1.00 4.04
C SER A 650 -19.48 -2.38 4.68
N VAL A 651 -18.96 -2.43 5.92
CA VAL A 651 -18.81 -3.66 6.70
C VAL A 651 -20.16 -4.39 6.86
N TRP A 652 -21.25 -3.63 7.00
CA TRP A 652 -22.60 -4.19 7.10
C TRP A 652 -23.06 -4.84 5.80
N VAL A 653 -22.77 -4.23 4.65
CA VAL A 653 -23.10 -4.81 3.34
C VAL A 653 -22.31 -6.10 3.12
N ARG A 654 -21.03 -6.13 3.52
CA ARG A 654 -20.22 -7.36 3.46
C ARG A 654 -20.75 -8.46 4.40
N ASN A 655 -21.22 -8.11 5.60
CA ASN A 655 -21.85 -9.07 6.50
C ASN A 655 -23.21 -9.58 5.97
N VAL A 656 -24.00 -8.72 5.32
CA VAL A 656 -25.23 -9.14 4.62
C VAL A 656 -24.89 -10.08 3.46
N GLN A 657 -23.88 -9.77 2.65
CA GLN A 657 -23.41 -10.67 1.58
C GLN A 657 -22.99 -12.04 2.12
N LEU A 658 -22.18 -12.06 3.18
CA LEU A 658 -21.78 -13.31 3.84
C LEU A 658 -23.00 -14.09 4.34
N ALA A 659 -23.92 -13.43 5.05
CA ALA A 659 -25.07 -14.10 5.65
C ALA A 659 -26.09 -14.61 4.61
N ILE A 660 -26.31 -13.89 3.50
CA ILE A 660 -27.19 -14.34 2.40
C ILE A 660 -26.66 -15.63 1.76
N ILE A 661 -25.34 -15.82 1.71
CA ILE A 661 -24.73 -17.05 1.17
C ILE A 661 -24.62 -18.14 2.25
N SER A 662 -24.29 -17.79 3.49
CA SER A 662 -24.18 -18.75 4.58
C SER A 662 -25.53 -19.35 4.99
N PHE A 663 -26.64 -18.62 4.91
CA PHE A 663 -27.99 -19.11 5.21
C PHE A 663 -28.39 -20.36 4.41
N PRO A 664 -28.40 -20.36 3.05
CA PRO A 664 -28.78 -21.53 2.27
C PRO A 664 -27.78 -22.67 2.43
N VAL A 665 -26.49 -22.37 2.59
CA VAL A 665 -25.46 -23.39 2.84
C VAL A 665 -25.67 -24.06 4.20
N ALA A 666 -26.01 -23.30 5.23
CA ALA A 666 -26.34 -23.84 6.55
C ALA A 666 -27.61 -24.70 6.51
N LEU A 667 -28.63 -24.28 5.75
CA LEU A 667 -29.84 -25.07 5.55
C LEU A 667 -29.55 -26.39 4.82
N ALA A 668 -28.77 -26.34 3.73
CA ALA A 668 -28.33 -27.54 3.04
C ALA A 668 -27.57 -28.49 3.98
N ASN A 669 -26.71 -27.94 4.84
CA ASN A 669 -25.96 -28.72 5.82
C ASN A 669 -26.86 -29.42 6.87
N VAL A 670 -28.01 -28.84 7.24
CA VAL A 670 -29.01 -29.50 8.09
C VAL A 670 -29.55 -30.76 7.41
N PHE A 671 -29.94 -30.67 6.14
CA PHE A 671 -30.49 -31.82 5.42
C PHE A 671 -29.43 -32.87 5.05
N ILE A 672 -28.18 -32.44 4.81
CA ILE A 672 -27.08 -33.38 4.52
C ILE A 672 -26.72 -34.21 5.75
N GLN A 673 -26.63 -33.60 6.93
CA GLN A 673 -26.14 -34.29 8.15
C GLN A 673 -27.27 -34.91 8.99
N ASP A 674 -28.42 -34.22 9.09
CA ASP A 674 -29.45 -34.52 10.10
C ASP A 674 -30.84 -34.76 9.50
N SER A 675 -30.97 -34.97 8.17
CA SER A 675 -32.27 -35.14 7.48
C SER A 675 -33.21 -36.12 8.16
N LYS A 676 -32.73 -37.34 8.48
CA LYS A 676 -33.55 -38.39 9.12
C LYS A 676 -34.17 -37.91 10.44
N ARG A 677 -33.35 -37.33 11.33
CA ARG A 677 -33.82 -36.81 12.62
C ARG A 677 -34.75 -35.62 12.48
N VAL A 678 -34.48 -34.74 11.51
CA VAL A 678 -35.32 -33.58 11.23
C VAL A 678 -36.69 -33.99 10.69
N LEU A 679 -36.76 -34.98 9.81
CA LEU A 679 -38.00 -35.51 9.25
C LEU A 679 -38.84 -36.24 10.31
N GLU A 680 -38.21 -37.02 11.18
CA GLU A 680 -38.91 -37.82 12.20
C GLU A 680 -39.38 -37.00 13.41
N ARG A 681 -38.58 -36.04 13.86
CA ARG A 681 -38.80 -35.34 15.15
C ARG A 681 -38.92 -33.82 15.03
N GLY A 682 -38.70 -33.26 13.84
CA GLY A 682 -38.69 -31.82 13.57
C GLY A 682 -37.31 -31.16 13.76
N MET A 683 -37.16 -29.92 13.28
CA MET A 683 -35.90 -29.18 13.36
C MET A 683 -35.55 -28.70 14.79
N LEU A 684 -36.56 -28.47 15.63
CA LEU A 684 -36.39 -27.80 16.93
C LEU A 684 -36.22 -28.78 18.11
N VAL A 685 -35.84 -30.02 17.82
CA VAL A 685 -35.60 -31.06 18.84
C VAL A 685 -34.49 -30.62 19.79
N GLY A 686 -34.73 -30.76 21.09
CA GLY A 686 -33.76 -30.36 22.13
C GLY A 686 -33.54 -28.85 22.29
N PHE A 687 -34.30 -27.99 21.58
CA PHE A 687 -34.21 -26.54 21.73
C PHE A 687 -34.91 -26.06 23.00
N ASP A 688 -34.22 -25.24 23.77
CA ASP A 688 -34.79 -24.51 24.90
C ASP A 688 -34.18 -23.11 24.98
N ILE A 689 -34.52 -22.37 26.04
CA ILE A 689 -34.08 -20.99 26.23
C ILE A 689 -32.55 -20.88 26.21
N ALA A 690 -31.82 -21.83 26.78
CA ALA A 690 -30.36 -21.80 26.80
C ALA A 690 -29.76 -21.97 25.40
N VAL A 691 -30.37 -22.82 24.55
CA VAL A 691 -29.99 -22.95 23.13
C VAL A 691 -30.26 -21.63 22.38
N TRP A 692 -31.42 -21.00 22.59
CA TRP A 692 -31.71 -19.69 21.97
C TRP A 692 -30.76 -18.58 22.43
N CYS A 693 -30.41 -18.56 23.72
CA CYS A 693 -29.38 -17.66 24.24
C CYS A 693 -28.03 -17.89 23.57
N LEU A 694 -27.62 -19.15 23.39
CA LEU A 694 -26.38 -19.50 22.68
C LEU A 694 -26.38 -19.01 21.22
N ILE A 695 -27.50 -19.20 20.51
CA ILE A 695 -27.66 -18.78 19.11
C ILE A 695 -27.54 -17.25 19.04
N LEU A 696 -28.28 -16.51 19.88
CA LEU A 696 -28.22 -15.05 19.93
C LEU A 696 -26.79 -14.55 20.22
N LEU A 697 -26.12 -15.17 21.20
CA LEU A 697 -24.77 -14.84 21.59
C LEU A 697 -23.75 -15.11 20.48
N SER A 698 -23.94 -16.17 19.71
CA SER A 698 -23.13 -16.50 18.53
C SER A 698 -23.34 -15.49 17.40
N SER A 699 -24.58 -15.08 17.15
CA SER A 699 -24.91 -14.05 16.15
C SER A 699 -24.32 -12.69 16.52
N VAL A 700 -24.46 -12.27 17.78
CA VAL A 700 -23.86 -11.02 18.31
C VAL A 700 -22.33 -11.07 18.23
N GLY A 701 -21.72 -12.22 18.52
CA GLY A 701 -20.27 -12.41 18.41
C GLY A 701 -19.73 -12.15 17.00
N GLY A 702 -20.35 -12.76 15.98
CA GLY A 702 -19.96 -12.54 14.59
C GLY A 702 -20.02 -11.07 14.17
N ILE A 703 -21.05 -10.33 14.63
CA ILE A 703 -21.21 -8.90 14.36
C ILE A 703 -20.19 -8.06 15.12
N THR A 704 -19.97 -8.39 16.40
CA THR A 704 -19.02 -7.69 17.28
C THR A 704 -17.60 -7.77 16.73
N VAL A 705 -17.19 -8.93 16.20
CA VAL A 705 -15.88 -9.09 15.53
C VAL A 705 -15.74 -8.11 14.36
N ALA A 706 -16.78 -7.91 13.56
CA ALA A 706 -16.76 -6.97 12.44
C ALA A 706 -16.67 -5.50 12.90
N VAL A 707 -17.35 -5.15 14.00
CA VAL A 707 -17.26 -3.82 14.64
C VAL A 707 -15.86 -3.58 15.20
N VAL A 708 -15.27 -4.56 15.89
CA VAL A 708 -13.91 -4.46 16.45
C VAL A 708 -12.87 -4.32 15.35
N ILE A 709 -12.99 -5.05 14.22
CA ILE A 709 -12.10 -4.86 13.05
C ILE A 709 -12.18 -3.42 12.51
N LYS A 710 -13.33 -2.76 12.64
CA LYS A 710 -13.54 -1.39 12.14
C LYS A 710 -13.02 -0.31 13.09
N TYR A 711 -13.16 -0.50 14.41
CA TYR A 711 -12.94 0.56 15.40
C TYR A 711 -11.80 0.30 16.40
N ALA A 712 -11.29 -0.92 16.49
CA ALA A 712 -10.21 -1.28 17.41
C ALA A 712 -8.95 -1.76 16.67
N ASP A 713 -7.80 -1.50 17.28
CA ASP A 713 -6.51 -1.94 16.76
C ASP A 713 -6.32 -3.44 17.00
N ASN A 714 -5.54 -4.11 16.13
CA ASN A 714 -5.25 -5.54 16.27
C ASN A 714 -4.64 -5.90 17.64
N ILE A 715 -3.87 -4.99 18.23
CA ILE A 715 -3.29 -5.15 19.57
C ILE A 715 -4.39 -5.22 20.63
N LEU A 716 -5.40 -4.35 20.57
CA LEU A 716 -6.49 -4.32 21.55
C LEU A 716 -7.43 -5.53 21.42
N LYS A 717 -7.63 -6.01 20.19
CA LYS A 717 -8.32 -7.28 19.96
C LYS A 717 -7.58 -8.45 20.62
N ALA A 718 -6.24 -8.44 20.58
CA ALA A 718 -5.41 -9.44 21.25
C ALA A 718 -5.55 -9.36 22.78
N PHE A 719 -5.55 -8.16 23.37
CA PHE A 719 -5.85 -7.96 24.79
C PHE A 719 -7.22 -8.53 25.16
N ALA A 720 -8.27 -8.20 24.40
CA ALA A 720 -9.62 -8.70 24.66
C ALA A 720 -9.70 -10.24 24.59
N ALA A 721 -9.00 -10.86 23.62
CA ALA A 721 -8.94 -12.31 23.52
C ALA A 721 -8.23 -12.95 24.72
N SER A 722 -7.09 -12.40 25.16
CA SER A 722 -6.36 -12.90 26.33
C SER A 722 -7.18 -12.78 27.62
N ILE A 723 -7.86 -11.65 27.83
CA ILE A 723 -8.75 -11.47 28.98
C ILE A 723 -9.92 -12.47 28.93
N ALA A 724 -10.50 -12.71 27.75
CA ALA A 724 -11.58 -13.69 27.61
C ALA A 724 -11.14 -15.12 27.99
N ILE A 725 -9.90 -15.53 27.65
CA ILE A 725 -9.33 -16.81 28.07
C ILE A 725 -9.25 -16.89 29.60
N ILE A 726 -8.72 -15.86 30.25
CA ILE A 726 -8.58 -15.81 31.72
C ILE A 726 -9.96 -15.88 32.39
N VAL A 727 -10.91 -15.05 31.95
CA VAL A 727 -12.28 -15.02 32.48
C VAL A 727 -12.96 -16.37 32.30
N ALA A 728 -12.83 -17.00 31.14
CA ALA A 728 -13.41 -18.32 30.90
C ALA A 728 -12.75 -19.43 31.73
N CYS A 729 -11.43 -19.36 31.99
CA CYS A 729 -10.76 -20.32 32.87
C CYS A 729 -11.28 -20.20 34.30
N ILE A 730 -11.37 -18.98 34.84
CA ILE A 730 -11.91 -18.73 36.19
C ILE A 730 -13.37 -19.17 36.27
N ALA A 731 -14.20 -18.76 35.31
CA ALA A 731 -15.59 -19.17 35.27
C ALA A 731 -15.77 -20.68 35.09
N SER A 732 -14.91 -21.34 34.33
CA SER A 732 -14.93 -22.80 34.18
C SER A 732 -14.55 -23.52 35.47
N ALA A 733 -13.64 -22.95 36.27
CA ALA A 733 -13.29 -23.49 37.57
C ALA A 733 -14.48 -23.43 38.54
N LEU A 734 -15.23 -22.33 38.52
CA LEU A 734 -16.40 -22.12 39.38
C LEU A 734 -17.64 -22.92 38.91
N LEU A 735 -17.95 -22.88 37.62
CA LEU A 735 -19.21 -23.42 37.06
C LEU A 735 -19.13 -24.92 36.72
N PHE A 736 -17.96 -25.40 36.32
CA PHE A 736 -17.76 -26.78 35.87
C PHE A 736 -16.78 -27.57 36.74
N GLN A 737 -16.44 -27.05 37.94
CA GLN A 737 -15.49 -27.69 38.88
C GLN A 737 -14.13 -28.02 38.23
N PHE A 738 -13.72 -27.23 37.23
CA PHE A 738 -12.44 -27.41 36.54
C PHE A 738 -11.27 -27.06 37.48
N ARG A 739 -10.37 -28.02 37.74
CA ARG A 739 -9.18 -27.82 38.58
C ARG A 739 -7.94 -27.70 37.68
N PRO A 740 -7.49 -26.48 37.34
CA PRO A 740 -6.33 -26.29 36.47
C PRO A 740 -5.06 -26.78 37.17
N ALA A 741 -4.37 -27.75 36.58
CA ALA A 741 -3.06 -28.16 37.07
C ALA A 741 -1.99 -27.11 36.69
N VAL A 742 -0.82 -27.22 37.31
CA VAL A 742 0.31 -26.31 37.06
C VAL A 742 0.70 -26.31 35.58
N LEU A 743 0.64 -27.47 34.91
CA LEU A 743 0.99 -27.61 33.50
C LEU A 743 0.03 -26.83 32.60
N PHE A 744 -1.27 -26.89 32.90
CA PHE A 744 -2.30 -26.09 32.22
C PHE A 744 -2.06 -24.59 32.39
N LEU A 745 -1.73 -24.14 33.61
CA LEU A 745 -1.47 -22.72 33.90
C LEU A 745 -0.24 -22.20 33.15
N VAL A 746 0.88 -22.93 33.19
CA VAL A 746 2.11 -22.56 32.46
C VAL A 746 1.84 -22.52 30.94
N GLY A 747 1.15 -23.53 30.40
CA GLY A 747 0.78 -23.56 29.00
C GLY A 747 -0.12 -22.37 28.59
N THR A 748 -1.08 -22.02 29.44
CA THR A 748 -1.97 -20.87 29.22
C THR A 748 -1.20 -19.54 29.22
N VAL A 749 -0.22 -19.37 30.13
CA VAL A 749 0.66 -18.19 30.16
C VAL A 749 1.48 -18.08 28.88
N PHE A 750 2.03 -19.19 28.38
CA PHE A 750 2.78 -19.21 27.12
C PHE A 750 1.91 -18.81 25.93
N VAL A 751 0.67 -19.32 25.87
CA VAL A 751 -0.29 -18.94 24.82
C VAL A 751 -0.63 -17.46 24.89
N ILE A 752 -0.92 -16.91 26.07
CA ILE A 752 -1.21 -15.48 26.24
C ILE A 752 0.01 -14.62 25.86
N GLY A 753 1.21 -14.99 26.30
CA GLY A 753 2.46 -14.31 25.94
C GLY A 753 2.71 -14.32 24.43
N ALA A 754 2.47 -15.45 23.77
CA ALA A 754 2.57 -15.59 22.32
C ALA A 754 1.56 -14.72 21.56
N ILE A 755 0.31 -14.64 22.03
CA ILE A 755 -0.73 -13.77 21.44
C ILE A 755 -0.25 -12.31 21.45
N PHE A 756 0.32 -11.85 22.57
CA PHE A 756 0.85 -10.49 22.69
C PHE A 756 2.05 -10.26 21.79
N MET A 757 3.05 -11.14 21.88
CA MET A 757 4.28 -10.99 21.09
C MET A 757 4.00 -11.00 19.58
N TYR A 758 3.09 -11.85 19.11
CA TYR A 758 2.68 -11.86 17.71
C TYR A 758 1.96 -10.57 17.29
N SER A 759 1.13 -10.00 18.17
CA SER A 759 0.29 -8.84 17.88
C SER A 759 1.02 -7.49 17.97
N LEU A 760 2.12 -7.41 18.74
CA LEU A 760 2.92 -6.20 18.91
C LEU A 760 3.75 -5.82 17.67
N PHE A 761 4.06 -6.79 16.80
CA PHE A 761 4.90 -6.60 15.61
C PHE A 761 4.12 -6.82 14.31
N PRO A 762 3.09 -6.02 13.99
CA PRO A 762 2.33 -6.20 12.76
C PRO A 762 3.20 -6.01 11.52
N TYR A 763 2.91 -6.78 10.47
CA TYR A 763 3.58 -6.65 9.18
C TYR A 763 3.52 -5.20 8.67
N ARG A 764 4.68 -4.54 8.56
CA ARG A 764 4.84 -3.30 7.83
C ARG A 764 5.14 -3.64 6.38
N LYS A 765 4.28 -3.20 5.44
CA LYS A 765 4.66 -3.15 4.03
C LYS A 765 5.93 -2.29 3.95
N LYS A 766 7.07 -2.89 3.58
CA LYS A 766 8.12 -2.10 2.93
C LYS A 766 7.45 -1.53 1.70
N TYR A 767 7.40 -0.21 1.58
CA TYR A 767 6.91 0.44 0.37
C TYR A 767 7.80 0.00 -0.79
N GLN A 768 7.42 -1.06 -1.49
CA GLN A 768 7.81 -1.26 -2.87
C GLN A 768 7.05 -0.19 -3.66
N GLN A 769 7.78 0.71 -4.32
CA GLN A 769 7.24 1.51 -5.40
C GLN A 769 6.69 0.50 -6.43
N THR A 770 5.38 0.28 -6.43
CA THR A 770 4.73 -0.55 -7.44
C THR A 770 4.95 0.11 -8.79
N ALA A 771 5.33 -0.68 -9.79
CA ALA A 771 5.35 -0.25 -11.18
C ALA A 771 4.01 0.41 -11.53
N THR A 772 4.08 1.56 -12.20
CA THR A 772 2.96 2.25 -12.82
C THR A 772 2.12 1.27 -13.64
N GLU A 773 0.90 0.97 -13.20
CA GLU A 773 -0.10 0.38 -14.09
C GLU A 773 -0.39 1.37 -15.23
N PRO A 774 -0.55 0.89 -16.48
CA PRO A 774 -0.97 1.75 -17.57
C PRO A 774 -2.35 2.35 -17.27
N PRO A 775 -2.61 3.61 -17.67
CA PRO A 775 -3.91 4.24 -17.46
C PRO A 775 -5.00 3.41 -18.14
N GLN A 776 -5.98 2.96 -17.35
CA GLN A 776 -7.24 2.44 -17.88
C GLN A 776 -7.90 3.54 -18.72
N ALA A 777 -8.25 3.20 -19.95
CA ALA A 777 -8.97 4.08 -20.86
C ALA A 777 -10.30 4.47 -20.22
N THR A 778 -10.46 5.76 -19.91
CA THR A 778 -11.76 6.37 -19.63
C THR A 778 -12.57 6.27 -20.91
N GLN A 779 -13.60 5.43 -20.92
CA GLN A 779 -14.70 5.57 -21.88
C GLN A 779 -15.45 6.86 -21.52
N GLU A 780 -15.11 7.95 -22.20
CA GLU A 780 -16.01 9.10 -22.30
C GLU A 780 -17.24 8.62 -23.08
N LYS A 781 -18.38 8.56 -22.37
CA LYS A 781 -19.68 8.45 -23.02
C LYS A 781 -19.98 9.79 -23.67
N GLU A 782 -20.17 9.74 -24.98
CA GLU A 782 -20.82 10.77 -25.77
C GLU A 782 -22.17 11.13 -25.15
N GLU A 783 -22.29 12.35 -24.64
CA GLU A 783 -23.56 13.06 -24.52
C GLU A 783 -23.53 14.20 -25.53
N THR A 784 -23.87 13.86 -26.78
CA THR A 784 -24.24 14.81 -27.82
C THR A 784 -25.74 14.68 -28.08
N ALA A 785 -26.44 15.77 -27.78
CA ALA A 785 -27.61 16.32 -28.46
C ALA A 785 -28.74 15.37 -28.91
N ALA A 786 -29.89 15.49 -28.24
CA ALA A 786 -31.20 15.43 -28.89
C ALA A 786 -32.22 16.30 -28.11
N VAL A 787 -32.58 17.43 -28.74
CA VAL A 787 -33.74 18.33 -28.52
C VAL A 787 -33.82 19.10 -27.22
#